data_AF-A0A7S2PAR4-F1
#
_entry.id   AF-A0A7S2PAR4-F1
#
_cell.length_a   1.000
_cell.length_b   1.000
_cell.length_c   1.000
_cell.angle_alpha   90.00
_cell.angle_beta   90.00
_cell.angle_gamma   90.00
#
_symmetry.space_group_name_H-M   'P 1'
#
loop_
_entity.id
_entity.type
_entity.pdbx_description
1 polymer ?
#
loop_
_entity_poly.entity_id
_entity_poly.type
_entity_poly.pdbx_seq_one_letter_code
_entity_poly.pdbx_strand_id
1 'polypeptide(L)'
;MVQHDQHHPQQQQQQGGIVSPISTIEEDADADNEDDDLDVMALSADESKTPEDSSNHTNSNTNANNAQQQQQQQQQSDWRQLFHEVTVGLEGRNPTVGWQQSVASLTAAKEYLLMHVEARQFVHAHMEKICNILLDQHNGKISAEQRRCVERSLTTSAVICAIDLANPFEPPPSSSSNINTAAASNINIHINTVNTISVLCHLFNKKRAFYKGSKPYWNMSMPGAPEVRINCIVTFQNHGGFAALGQLWKPHTNTNDNDPEEVQVQVQAVDFPPLEKLLVLLSAVEDLLKEAYGNANASVNSANNTSSSNNPNNAAPSPQQQEYLRGIYSDVILISNNIMTHLQSASEDALKLLFQTAESLCSVRAKLKDIYDLLSMCLSSSRTTLTLTLNTNTNTNTNTNNTLDCMSLRNDFFNFWRTLTLKLIRCQSLLLRLQGWQEVVDLIEASEQHRPPPRQYEVRNAGINFVNGVYTYSGQIINGYAVPNTDVKYSHQVPPECTDGAGKTITLFRCTMRSNAKWWFLSEADEDQPGTDKDVDYYQHKSKQHDEAIPPQYGWTTCRNSRDPAPTLLSMGVMVPHGQEHGTLEHQLANWAMQCGVIELVLGDSVHREVVARSQPLLKFLAQKQVLQSKQLLAAWRVCTSKADAAVSSEVYALLVSLLPTLTDDLAIELLSAVQATLRQSLHNAAGNDNLLEVAEFCHALATADDTTSSSTSTTTTTSSNADPSNSNHTNTNNTGGGGVSDIVRTEVLKLLWSILTHAQSDTLQHYDTLKHYITTELRVEPMGTQHREVFLQTCIDVLQQSSAEDDHHNDDVMQLRMVQLAEFLVRCCPMDQARQLVGKGNGMLCKLLFEECCGFLKRRNAARLTSKNTPHSNNNKQPLQTRLNILQYIYTISSTNHKLSSERLEVLWGLCEGCAEDLELLMVFIANCSVSVREGTSSSVGCGVDGIDAAQAPITTTTTTTTP
;
A
#
# COMPACT_ATOMS: atom_id res chain seq x y z
N MET A 1 17.68 -37.90 -0.83
CA MET A 1 18.98 -37.58 -0.21
C MET A 1 18.76 -36.32 0.60
N VAL A 2 18.81 -36.24 1.92
CA VAL A 2 19.24 -37.11 3.04
C VAL A 2 18.33 -36.76 4.23
N GLN A 3 17.94 -37.77 5.02
CA GLN A 3 17.17 -37.71 6.27
C GLN A 3 18.03 -37.16 7.44
N HIS A 4 17.40 -36.57 8.46
CA HIS A 4 17.53 -37.10 9.83
C HIS A 4 16.46 -36.61 10.80
N ASP A 5 15.74 -37.58 11.36
CA ASP A 5 14.92 -37.52 12.57
C ASP A 5 15.76 -37.31 13.84
N GLN A 6 15.20 -36.63 14.84
CA GLN A 6 15.45 -36.98 16.25
C GLN A 6 14.15 -36.91 17.07
N HIS A 7 13.71 -38.09 17.50
CA HIS A 7 12.76 -38.34 18.57
C HIS A 7 13.44 -38.15 19.94
N HIS A 8 12.71 -37.59 20.91
CA HIS A 8 13.05 -37.65 22.34
C HIS A 8 11.94 -38.39 23.12
N PRO A 9 12.29 -39.31 24.05
CA PRO A 9 11.32 -40.09 24.79
C PRO A 9 10.87 -39.40 26.09
N GLN A 10 9.57 -39.41 26.37
CA GLN A 10 9.02 -39.06 27.68
C GLN A 10 9.10 -40.28 28.62
N GLN A 11 9.86 -40.14 29.71
CA GLN A 11 9.80 -41.05 30.86
C GLN A 11 8.63 -40.64 31.78
N GLN A 12 7.65 -41.54 31.93
CA GLN A 12 6.69 -41.49 33.02
C GLN A 12 7.35 -42.01 34.30
N GLN A 13 7.41 -41.18 35.34
CA GLN A 13 7.59 -41.65 36.72
C GLN A 13 6.22 -41.79 37.37
N GLN A 14 5.83 -43.04 37.61
CA GLN A 14 4.85 -43.41 38.61
C GLN A 14 5.51 -43.27 39.99
N GLN A 15 4.84 -42.59 40.92
CA GLN A 15 5.00 -42.85 42.35
C GLN A 15 3.62 -43.01 42.97
N GLY A 16 3.35 -44.23 43.43
CA GLY A 16 2.23 -44.55 44.29
C GLY A 16 2.55 -44.26 45.75
N GLY A 17 1.51 -43.93 46.51
CA GLY A 17 1.49 -43.91 47.96
C GLY A 17 0.08 -44.29 48.43
N ILE A 18 -0.05 -45.53 48.87
CA ILE A 18 -1.20 -46.15 49.58
C ILE A 18 -1.01 -45.82 51.07
N VAL A 19 -2.00 -45.40 51.87
CA VAL A 19 -2.85 -46.16 52.84
C VAL A 19 -3.73 -45.07 53.53
N SER A 20 -5.07 -44.98 53.37
CA SER A 20 -6.21 -45.68 54.03
C SER A 20 -6.51 -45.27 55.51
N PRO A 21 -7.67 -45.62 56.12
CA PRO A 21 -8.97 -44.93 55.99
C PRO A 21 -9.66 -44.69 57.36
N ILE A 22 -10.63 -43.76 57.46
CA ILE A 22 -11.63 -43.78 58.55
C ILE A 22 -13.03 -43.42 57.99
N SER A 23 -13.96 -44.34 58.19
CA SER A 23 -15.42 -44.27 58.00
C SER A 23 -16.04 -43.21 58.94
N THR A 24 -17.21 -42.59 58.74
CA THR A 24 -18.60 -43.09 58.62
C THR A 24 -19.43 -41.79 58.83
N ILE A 25 -20.47 -41.43 58.10
CA ILE A 25 -21.90 -41.75 58.34
C ILE A 25 -22.68 -40.85 57.36
N GLU A 26 -23.66 -41.45 56.68
CA GLU A 26 -24.74 -40.79 55.96
C GLU A 26 -25.69 -40.09 56.94
N GLU A 27 -26.14 -38.88 56.63
CA GLU A 27 -27.45 -38.43 57.10
C GLU A 27 -28.02 -37.39 56.14
N ASP A 28 -29.10 -37.80 55.47
CA ASP A 28 -30.04 -36.96 54.74
C ASP A 28 -30.78 -36.03 55.72
N ALA A 29 -30.99 -34.77 55.34
CA ALA A 29 -32.09 -33.96 55.85
C ALA A 29 -32.40 -32.80 54.89
N ASP A 30 -33.49 -32.96 54.15
CA ASP A 30 -34.32 -31.88 53.62
C ASP A 30 -34.95 -31.07 54.77
N ALA A 31 -35.06 -29.75 54.62
CA ALA A 31 -36.28 -28.95 54.85
C ALA A 31 -36.01 -27.44 54.92
N ASP A 32 -36.69 -26.74 54.00
CA ASP A 32 -37.53 -25.54 54.19
C ASP A 32 -36.99 -24.20 54.72
N ASN A 33 -37.27 -23.19 53.87
CA ASN A 33 -37.88 -21.88 54.13
C ASN A 33 -37.35 -21.00 55.26
N GLU A 34 -36.98 -19.75 54.91
CA GLU A 34 -37.77 -18.58 55.32
C GLU A 34 -37.35 -17.34 54.52
N ASP A 35 -38.36 -16.67 53.98
CA ASP A 35 -38.37 -15.28 53.52
C ASP A 35 -37.99 -14.34 54.69
N ASP A 36 -37.34 -13.21 54.40
CA ASP A 36 -37.90 -11.93 54.81
C ASP A 36 -37.13 -10.73 54.27
N ASP A 37 -37.94 -9.79 53.78
CA ASP A 37 -37.66 -8.43 53.35
C ASP A 37 -36.96 -7.60 54.43
N LEU A 38 -36.03 -6.74 54.03
CA LEU A 38 -35.72 -5.54 54.82
C LEU A 38 -35.67 -4.28 53.94
N ASP A 39 -36.69 -3.49 54.20
CA ASP A 39 -37.06 -2.23 53.63
C ASP A 39 -36.18 -1.07 54.14
N VAL A 40 -36.07 -0.05 53.31
CA VAL A 40 -35.27 1.16 53.48
C VAL A 40 -36.09 2.22 54.20
N MET A 41 -35.61 2.75 55.33
CA MET A 41 -36.14 4.00 55.90
C MET A 41 -35.01 4.90 56.42
N ALA A 42 -34.90 6.05 55.75
CA ALA A 42 -34.13 7.21 56.16
C ALA A 42 -34.94 8.07 57.14
N LEU A 43 -34.29 8.66 58.15
CA LEU A 43 -34.81 9.85 58.83
C LEU A 43 -33.68 10.81 59.24
N SER A 44 -34.00 12.09 59.06
CA SER A 44 -33.24 13.32 59.22
C SER A 44 -33.67 14.11 60.47
N ALA A 45 -32.89 15.15 60.81
CA ALA A 45 -33.22 16.36 61.60
C ALA A 45 -33.29 16.20 63.14
N ASP A 46 -32.97 17.16 64.03
CA ASP A 46 -32.27 18.46 64.01
C ASP A 46 -32.15 18.97 65.48
N GLU A 47 -31.23 19.93 65.72
CA GLU A 47 -31.18 21.03 66.72
C GLU A 47 -31.24 20.90 68.28
N SER A 48 -30.12 21.33 68.90
CA SER A 48 -29.96 22.38 69.95
C SER A 48 -30.20 22.13 71.47
N LYS A 49 -29.15 22.35 72.29
CA LYS A 49 -29.01 23.37 73.38
C LYS A 49 -27.90 23.02 74.42
N THR A 50 -27.12 24.04 74.78
CA THR A 50 -26.10 24.17 75.85
C THR A 50 -26.72 24.75 77.14
N PRO A 51 -25.95 25.10 78.22
CA PRO A 51 -24.88 24.40 78.97
C PRO A 51 -25.12 24.45 80.52
N GLU A 52 -24.33 23.72 81.34
CA GLU A 52 -23.73 24.20 82.61
C GLU A 52 -22.98 23.09 83.41
N ASP A 53 -21.74 23.42 83.75
CA ASP A 53 -21.00 23.19 85.01
C ASP A 53 -20.63 21.80 85.60
N SER A 54 -19.31 21.59 85.60
CA SER A 54 -18.46 21.35 86.78
C SER A 54 -18.17 19.91 87.26
N SER A 55 -16.95 19.49 86.88
CA SER A 55 -15.90 18.87 87.70
C SER A 55 -15.83 17.34 87.89
N ASN A 56 -14.59 16.85 87.72
CA ASN A 56 -14.01 15.56 88.11
C ASN A 56 -14.32 14.30 87.27
N HIS A 57 -13.48 14.02 86.26
CA HIS A 57 -12.63 12.81 86.25
C HIS A 57 -11.66 12.78 85.05
N THR A 58 -10.43 13.20 85.29
CA THR A 58 -9.25 12.87 84.49
C THR A 58 -8.85 11.41 84.75
N ASN A 59 -9.32 10.45 83.93
CA ASN A 59 -8.59 9.19 83.65
C ASN A 59 -9.20 8.24 82.59
N SER A 60 -10.15 8.67 81.76
CA SER A 60 -10.77 7.81 80.72
C SER A 60 -10.18 7.97 79.31
N ASN A 61 -9.40 9.03 79.03
CA ASN A 61 -8.89 9.31 77.69
C ASN A 61 -7.61 8.53 77.30
N THR A 62 -6.91 7.95 78.28
CA THR A 62 -5.68 7.18 78.02
C THR A 62 -5.98 5.73 77.59
N ASN A 63 -7.09 5.14 78.06
CA ASN A 63 -7.46 3.76 77.71
C ASN A 63 -8.15 3.65 76.35
N ALA A 64 -8.92 4.65 75.91
CA ALA A 64 -9.48 4.69 74.55
C ALA A 64 -8.37 4.88 73.50
N ASN A 65 -7.40 5.76 73.76
CA ASN A 65 -6.23 5.94 72.89
C ASN A 65 -5.28 4.73 72.91
N ASN A 66 -5.10 4.06 74.05
CA ASN A 66 -4.30 2.83 74.13
C ASN A 66 -4.99 1.63 73.47
N ALA A 67 -6.33 1.52 73.53
CA ALA A 67 -7.08 0.47 72.84
C ALA A 67 -7.08 0.68 71.31
N GLN A 68 -7.18 1.93 70.84
CA GLN A 68 -7.00 2.27 69.43
C GLN A 68 -5.54 2.07 68.96
N GLN A 69 -4.54 2.37 69.79
CA GLN A 69 -3.13 2.07 69.48
C GLN A 69 -2.82 0.57 69.50
N GLN A 70 -3.42 -0.22 70.39
CA GLN A 70 -3.27 -1.67 70.41
C GLN A 70 -3.98 -2.35 69.22
N GLN A 71 -5.18 -1.89 68.84
CA GLN A 71 -5.82 -2.37 67.60
C GLN A 71 -5.03 -2.00 66.35
N GLN A 72 -4.46 -0.79 66.28
CA GLN A 72 -3.60 -0.39 65.16
C GLN A 72 -2.30 -1.20 65.12
N GLN A 73 -1.66 -1.49 66.27
CA GLN A 73 -0.45 -2.33 66.31
C GLN A 73 -0.75 -3.79 65.95
N GLN A 74 -1.91 -4.32 66.36
CA GLN A 74 -2.30 -5.70 66.05
C GLN A 74 -2.68 -5.85 64.56
N GLN A 75 -3.43 -4.90 64.00
CA GLN A 75 -3.69 -4.85 62.54
C GLN A 75 -2.39 -4.61 61.74
N GLN A 76 -1.46 -3.79 62.24
CA GLN A 76 -0.14 -3.59 61.60
C GLN A 76 0.74 -4.86 61.59
N SER A 77 0.61 -5.73 62.59
CA SER A 77 1.35 -7.01 62.64
C SER A 77 0.79 -8.06 61.68
N ASP A 78 -0.52 -8.02 61.41
CA ASP A 78 -1.27 -9.05 60.67
C ASP A 78 -0.97 -9.01 59.15
N TRP A 79 -1.03 -7.82 58.53
CA TRP A 79 -0.76 -7.71 57.08
C TRP A 79 0.70 -7.97 56.70
N ARG A 80 1.65 -7.66 57.61
CA ARG A 80 3.08 -7.95 57.39
C ARG A 80 3.35 -9.45 57.42
N GLN A 81 2.71 -10.16 58.34
CA GLN A 81 2.78 -11.62 58.38
C GLN A 81 2.16 -12.21 57.11
N LEU A 82 1.01 -11.71 56.67
CA LEU A 82 0.38 -12.14 55.41
C LEU A 82 1.30 -11.94 54.19
N PHE A 83 1.99 -10.80 54.09
CA PHE A 83 2.96 -10.58 53.00
C PHE A 83 4.11 -11.56 53.07
N HIS A 84 4.64 -11.84 54.26
CA HIS A 84 5.69 -12.82 54.43
C HIS A 84 5.26 -14.23 54.00
N GLU A 85 4.06 -14.67 54.40
CA GLU A 85 3.50 -15.97 54.01
C GLU A 85 3.35 -16.09 52.48
N VAL A 86 2.83 -15.05 51.83
CA VAL A 86 2.70 -15.03 50.36
C VAL A 86 4.07 -15.00 49.68
N THR A 87 5.03 -14.22 50.20
CA THR A 87 6.41 -14.18 49.69
C THR A 87 7.05 -15.57 49.74
N VAL A 88 6.96 -16.27 50.87
CA VAL A 88 7.50 -17.63 51.03
C VAL A 88 6.86 -18.61 50.03
N GLY A 89 5.55 -18.51 49.79
CA GLY A 89 4.85 -19.33 48.80
C GLY A 89 5.29 -19.07 47.35
N LEU A 90 5.71 -17.84 47.04
CA LEU A 90 6.14 -17.40 45.70
C LEU A 90 7.65 -17.60 45.43
N GLU A 91 8.46 -17.81 46.47
CA GLU A 91 9.91 -18.04 46.35
C GLU A 91 10.29 -19.53 46.26
N GLY A 92 9.34 -20.43 46.43
CA GLY A 92 9.54 -21.87 46.27
C GLY A 92 9.87 -22.30 44.83
N ARG A 93 10.36 -23.54 44.67
CA ARG A 93 10.68 -24.13 43.34
C ARG A 93 9.48 -24.15 42.38
N ASN A 94 8.27 -24.27 42.93
CA ASN A 94 7.01 -24.17 42.22
C ASN A 94 6.21 -23.03 42.86
N PRO A 95 6.25 -21.82 42.31
CA PRO A 95 5.59 -20.68 42.93
C PRO A 95 4.08 -20.91 42.92
N THR A 96 3.46 -20.82 44.10
CA THR A 96 2.03 -20.97 44.28
C THR A 96 1.51 -19.90 45.22
N VAL A 97 0.29 -19.44 44.97
CA VAL A 97 -0.43 -18.55 45.87
C VAL A 97 -1.87 -19.02 45.97
N GLY A 98 -2.40 -19.13 47.18
CA GLY A 98 -3.81 -19.49 47.33
C GLY A 98 -4.72 -18.31 46.98
N TRP A 99 -5.92 -18.61 46.48
CA TRP A 99 -6.83 -17.58 45.97
C TRP A 99 -7.26 -16.58 47.04
N GLN A 100 -7.60 -17.04 48.25
CA GLN A 100 -7.97 -16.17 49.35
C GLN A 100 -6.78 -15.35 49.87
N GLN A 101 -5.58 -15.96 49.97
CA GLN A 101 -4.37 -15.22 50.34
C GLN A 101 -4.07 -14.13 49.31
N SER A 102 -4.27 -14.39 48.01
CA SER A 102 -4.09 -13.39 46.95
C SER A 102 -5.04 -12.20 47.13
N VAL A 103 -6.31 -12.44 47.42
CA VAL A 103 -7.28 -11.37 47.67
C VAL A 103 -6.90 -10.56 48.90
N ALA A 104 -6.59 -11.23 50.01
CA ALA A 104 -6.25 -10.57 51.27
C ALA A 104 -4.96 -9.75 51.14
N SER A 105 -3.90 -10.32 50.54
CA SER A 105 -2.61 -9.64 50.41
C SER A 105 -2.68 -8.45 49.44
N LEU A 106 -3.42 -8.58 48.33
CA LEU A 106 -3.60 -7.45 47.41
C LEU A 106 -4.52 -6.37 47.99
N THR A 107 -5.53 -6.74 48.77
CA THR A 107 -6.40 -5.75 49.45
C THR A 107 -5.59 -4.96 50.48
N ALA A 108 -4.81 -5.66 51.32
CA ALA A 108 -3.90 -5.01 52.27
C ALA A 108 -2.85 -4.15 51.55
N ALA A 109 -2.29 -4.65 50.44
CA ALA A 109 -1.34 -3.87 49.65
C ALA A 109 -1.96 -2.59 49.09
N LYS A 110 -3.21 -2.63 48.60
CA LYS A 110 -3.95 -1.45 48.15
C LYS A 110 -4.14 -0.43 49.27
N GLU A 111 -4.57 -0.88 50.45
CA GLU A 111 -4.84 0.01 51.60
C GLU A 111 -3.57 0.69 52.12
N TYR A 112 -2.45 -0.05 52.17
CA TYR A 112 -1.21 0.42 52.77
C TYR A 112 -0.18 0.96 51.76
N LEU A 113 -0.47 0.95 50.46
CA LEU A 113 0.47 1.30 49.38
C LEU A 113 1.15 2.67 49.58
N LEU A 114 0.36 3.67 49.97
CA LEU A 114 0.83 5.05 50.16
C LEU A 114 1.34 5.33 51.58
N MET A 115 1.07 4.41 52.52
CA MET A 115 1.37 4.61 53.95
C MET A 115 2.65 3.89 54.38
N HIS A 116 2.99 2.76 53.75
CA HIS A 116 4.07 1.89 54.17
C HIS A 116 4.95 1.47 52.99
N VAL A 117 6.27 1.67 53.13
CA VAL A 117 7.26 1.29 52.10
C VAL A 117 7.26 -0.21 51.86
N GLU A 118 7.02 -1.01 52.91
CA GLU A 118 7.00 -2.48 52.82
C GLU A 118 5.85 -2.99 51.93
N ALA A 119 4.70 -2.31 51.92
CA ALA A 119 3.58 -2.67 51.04
C ALA A 119 3.92 -2.43 49.57
N ARG A 120 4.58 -1.31 49.28
CA ARG A 120 5.07 -1.01 47.93
C ARG A 120 6.17 -1.97 47.48
N GLN A 121 7.12 -2.31 48.36
CA GLN A 121 8.14 -3.33 48.09
C GLN A 121 7.51 -4.69 47.78
N PHE A 122 6.50 -5.10 48.55
CA PHE A 122 5.74 -6.33 48.29
C PHE A 122 5.09 -6.30 46.91
N VAL A 123 4.42 -5.20 46.54
CA VAL A 123 3.80 -5.03 45.22
C VAL A 123 4.83 -5.17 44.11
N HIS A 124 5.95 -4.45 44.18
CA HIS A 124 6.98 -4.47 43.14
C HIS A 124 7.69 -5.82 43.02
N ALA A 125 7.85 -6.57 44.13
CA ALA A 125 8.51 -7.87 44.12
C ALA A 125 7.59 -9.03 43.70
N HIS A 126 6.29 -8.96 44.03
CA HIS A 126 5.43 -10.16 44.01
C HIS A 126 4.13 -10.01 43.21
N MET A 127 3.62 -8.81 42.96
CA MET A 127 2.30 -8.65 42.29
C MET A 127 2.28 -9.25 40.89
N GLU A 128 3.36 -9.11 40.12
CA GLU A 128 3.49 -9.73 38.79
C GLU A 128 3.38 -11.26 38.86
N LYS A 129 4.05 -11.89 39.82
CA LYS A 129 4.00 -13.35 40.00
C LYS A 129 2.59 -13.82 40.38
N ILE A 130 1.94 -13.11 41.29
CA ILE A 130 0.56 -13.38 41.70
C ILE A 130 -0.37 -13.30 40.48
N CYS A 131 -0.33 -12.20 39.73
CA CYS A 131 -1.17 -12.01 38.54
C CYS A 131 -0.93 -13.11 37.49
N ASN A 132 0.33 -13.48 37.24
CA ASN A 132 0.66 -14.56 36.31
C ASN A 132 0.04 -15.90 36.72
N ILE A 133 0.18 -16.30 37.99
CA ILE A 133 -0.41 -17.56 38.50
C ILE A 133 -1.93 -17.55 38.36
N LEU A 134 -2.58 -16.42 38.65
CA LEU A 134 -4.03 -16.28 38.55
C LEU A 134 -4.52 -16.30 37.09
N LEU A 135 -3.80 -15.67 36.17
CA LEU A 135 -4.16 -15.58 34.74
C LEU A 135 -3.91 -16.87 33.95
N ASP A 136 -3.09 -17.77 34.49
CA ASP A 136 -2.84 -19.09 33.92
C ASP A 136 -3.88 -20.14 34.38
N GLN A 137 -4.78 -19.77 35.30
CA GLN A 137 -5.90 -20.64 35.70
C GLN A 137 -6.87 -20.87 34.53
N HIS A 138 -7.51 -22.03 34.51
CA HIS A 138 -8.56 -22.34 33.54
C HIS A 138 -9.93 -22.02 34.14
N ASN A 139 -10.61 -21.01 33.59
CA ASN A 139 -11.92 -20.56 34.06
C ASN A 139 -12.94 -21.70 34.24
N GLY A 140 -13.01 -22.64 33.29
CA GLY A 140 -13.93 -23.79 33.39
C GLY A 140 -13.49 -24.93 34.32
N LYS A 141 -12.35 -24.84 35.01
CA LYS A 141 -11.87 -25.86 35.96
C LYS A 141 -11.91 -25.41 37.42
N ILE A 142 -12.21 -24.14 37.67
CA ILE A 142 -12.29 -23.57 39.02
C ILE A 142 -13.76 -23.38 39.42
N SER A 143 -14.05 -23.48 40.72
CA SER A 143 -15.39 -23.23 41.25
C SER A 143 -15.79 -21.75 41.13
N ALA A 144 -17.09 -21.45 41.25
CA ALA A 144 -17.60 -20.08 41.19
C ALA A 144 -16.94 -19.17 42.25
N GLU A 145 -16.70 -19.68 43.47
CA GLU A 145 -16.07 -18.89 44.53
C GLU A 145 -14.58 -18.64 44.27
N GLN A 146 -13.87 -19.64 43.73
CA GLN A 146 -12.48 -19.47 43.30
C GLN A 146 -12.38 -18.46 42.15
N ARG A 147 -13.33 -18.49 41.21
CA ARG A 147 -13.43 -17.50 40.12
C ARG A 147 -13.62 -16.09 40.66
N ARG A 148 -14.50 -15.89 41.64
CA ARG A 148 -14.68 -14.58 42.32
C ARG A 148 -13.41 -14.10 42.98
N CYS A 149 -12.66 -14.98 43.64
CA CYS A 149 -11.38 -14.63 44.24
C CYS A 149 -10.37 -14.19 43.17
N VAL A 150 -10.25 -14.93 42.05
CA VAL A 150 -9.38 -14.56 40.92
C VAL A 150 -9.79 -13.19 40.37
N GLU A 151 -11.06 -12.97 40.07
CA GLU A 151 -11.57 -11.70 39.55
C GLU A 151 -11.30 -10.52 40.50
N ARG A 152 -11.58 -10.70 41.80
CA ARG A 152 -11.34 -9.68 42.83
C ARG A 152 -9.86 -9.36 42.97
N SER A 153 -8.98 -10.36 42.93
CA SER A 153 -7.53 -10.14 42.94
C SER A 153 -7.07 -9.35 41.72
N LEU A 154 -7.47 -9.72 40.50
CA LEU A 154 -7.05 -9.06 39.27
C LEU A 154 -7.55 -7.60 39.19
N THR A 155 -8.82 -7.36 39.57
CA THR A 155 -9.38 -6.01 39.63
C THR A 155 -8.71 -5.16 40.72
N THR A 156 -8.39 -5.75 41.88
CA THR A 156 -7.62 -5.05 42.94
C THR A 156 -6.22 -4.70 42.46
N SER A 157 -5.54 -5.59 41.74
CA SER A 157 -4.24 -5.30 41.11
C SER A 157 -4.32 -4.15 40.12
N ALA A 158 -5.39 -4.06 39.32
CA ALA A 158 -5.60 -2.92 38.43
C ALA A 158 -5.71 -1.59 39.20
N VAL A 159 -6.41 -1.57 40.34
CA VAL A 159 -6.47 -0.39 41.22
C VAL A 159 -5.11 -0.03 41.80
N ILE A 160 -4.35 -1.03 42.28
CA ILE A 160 -2.98 -0.82 42.79
C ILE A 160 -2.11 -0.18 41.70
N CYS A 161 -2.15 -0.69 40.47
CA CYS A 161 -1.41 -0.11 39.35
C CYS A 161 -1.78 1.35 39.10
N ALA A 162 -3.08 1.70 39.15
CA ALA A 162 -3.52 3.09 38.97
C ALA A 162 -2.99 4.02 40.07
N ILE A 163 -3.09 3.59 41.34
CA ILE A 163 -2.59 4.36 42.49
C ILE A 163 -1.06 4.51 42.44
N ASP A 164 -0.34 3.45 42.09
CA ASP A 164 1.13 3.46 42.02
C ASP A 164 1.64 4.39 40.91
N LEU A 165 0.98 4.39 39.74
CA LEU A 165 1.30 5.31 38.64
C LEU A 165 1.01 6.77 38.99
N ALA A 166 -0.06 7.05 39.73
CA ALA A 166 -0.41 8.40 40.16
C ALA A 166 0.52 8.94 41.26
N ASN A 167 1.21 8.06 41.99
CA ASN A 167 2.05 8.42 43.13
C ASN A 167 3.43 7.74 43.03
N PRO A 168 4.25 8.06 42.02
CA PRO A 168 5.55 7.42 41.85
C PRO A 168 6.40 7.55 43.12
N PHE A 169 7.03 6.46 43.53
CA PHE A 169 7.80 6.41 44.77
C PHE A 169 9.08 7.23 44.68
N GLU A 170 9.17 8.27 45.49
CA GLU A 170 10.44 8.89 45.83
C GLU A 170 11.02 8.17 47.05
N PRO A 171 12.13 7.42 46.92
CA PRO A 171 12.77 6.83 48.08
C PRO A 171 13.24 7.94 49.03
N PRO A 172 13.12 7.76 50.35
CA PRO A 172 13.62 8.73 51.32
C PRO A 172 15.13 8.96 51.09
N PRO A 173 15.62 10.20 51.19
CA PRO A 173 17.04 10.49 50.97
C PRO A 173 17.87 9.70 51.98
N SER A 174 18.64 8.73 51.50
CA SER A 174 19.52 7.94 52.34
C SER A 174 20.55 8.85 53.00
N SER A 175 20.57 8.88 54.33
CA SER A 175 21.40 9.76 55.17
C SER A 175 22.91 9.46 55.15
N SER A 176 23.41 8.71 54.17
CA SER A 176 24.83 8.39 54.05
C SER A 176 25.25 8.12 52.60
N SER A 177 25.71 9.16 51.88
CA SER A 177 26.87 9.15 50.96
C SER A 177 26.77 10.25 49.89
N ASN A 178 27.92 10.90 49.62
CA ASN A 178 28.15 11.94 48.62
C ASN A 178 28.13 11.41 47.17
N ILE A 179 27.00 10.87 46.71
CA ILE A 179 26.78 10.52 45.29
C ILE A 179 25.48 11.19 44.84
N ASN A 180 25.50 11.85 43.67
CA ASN A 180 24.40 12.58 43.04
C ASN A 180 23.02 11.95 43.33
N THR A 181 22.32 12.47 44.34
CA THR A 181 21.04 11.97 44.86
C THR A 181 19.92 11.95 43.81
N ALA A 182 19.98 12.87 42.84
CA ALA A 182 19.04 12.93 41.72
C ALA A 182 19.15 11.75 40.75
N ALA A 183 20.34 11.15 40.57
CA ALA A 183 20.51 10.01 39.67
C ALA A 183 19.92 8.72 40.26
N ALA A 184 20.10 8.52 41.57
CA ALA A 184 19.58 7.35 42.28
C ALA A 184 18.04 7.40 42.46
N SER A 185 17.45 8.59 42.64
CA SER A 185 15.98 8.74 42.67
C SER A 185 15.36 8.41 41.31
N ASN A 186 15.97 8.86 40.21
CA ASN A 186 15.49 8.60 38.85
C ASN A 186 15.52 7.11 38.47
N ILE A 187 16.59 6.39 38.86
CA ILE A 187 16.70 4.94 38.62
C ILE A 187 15.59 4.16 39.34
N ASN A 188 15.25 4.54 40.58
CA ASN A 188 14.21 3.86 41.35
C ASN A 188 12.80 4.14 40.82
N ILE A 189 12.50 5.38 40.42
CA ILE A 189 11.24 5.73 39.75
C ILE A 189 11.09 4.92 38.46
N HIS A 190 12.19 4.74 37.72
CA HIS A 190 12.22 3.96 36.49
C HIS A 190 11.90 2.47 36.72
N ILE A 191 12.60 1.79 37.65
CA ILE A 191 12.37 0.37 37.95
C ILE A 191 10.92 0.11 38.38
N ASN A 192 10.38 0.96 39.25
CA ASN A 192 9.03 0.83 39.77
C ASN A 192 7.97 0.98 38.68
N THR A 193 8.17 1.95 37.78
CA THR A 193 7.33 2.14 36.59
C THR A 193 7.36 0.92 35.68
N VAL A 194 8.54 0.34 35.43
CA VAL A 194 8.70 -0.83 34.57
C VAL A 194 7.93 -2.04 35.12
N ASN A 195 7.96 -2.27 36.43
CA ASN A 195 7.23 -3.36 37.08
C ASN A 195 5.71 -3.16 36.97
N THR A 196 5.22 -1.95 37.26
CA THR A 196 3.78 -1.64 37.17
C THR A 196 3.27 -1.78 35.73
N ILE A 197 4.03 -1.33 34.73
CA ILE A 197 3.70 -1.54 33.31
C ILE A 197 3.71 -3.04 32.95
N SER A 198 4.62 -3.84 33.51
CA SER A 198 4.65 -5.30 33.30
C SER A 198 3.36 -5.97 33.79
N VAL A 199 2.92 -5.62 35.02
CA VAL A 199 1.66 -6.14 35.57
C VAL A 199 0.47 -5.74 34.71
N LEU A 200 0.38 -4.48 34.28
CA LEU A 200 -0.69 -4.02 33.39
C LEU A 200 -0.71 -4.80 32.08
N CYS A 201 0.46 -5.08 31.50
CA CYS A 201 0.55 -5.90 30.29
C CYS A 201 0.02 -7.32 30.53
N HIS A 202 0.25 -7.92 31.70
CA HIS A 202 -0.33 -9.23 32.01
C HIS A 202 -1.84 -9.15 32.18
N LEU A 203 -2.33 -8.19 32.97
CA LEU A 203 -3.76 -7.97 33.22
C LEU A 203 -4.54 -7.74 31.93
N PHE A 204 -3.97 -6.97 30.99
CA PHE A 204 -4.63 -6.60 29.74
C PHE A 204 -4.31 -7.52 28.56
N ASN A 205 -3.51 -8.57 28.75
CA ASN A 205 -3.20 -9.49 27.66
C ASN A 205 -4.36 -10.47 27.41
N LYS A 206 -5.13 -10.20 26.35
CA LYS A 206 -6.26 -11.05 25.91
C LYS A 206 -5.88 -12.50 25.57
N LYS A 207 -4.60 -12.82 25.39
CA LYS A 207 -4.12 -14.18 25.05
C LYS A 207 -3.99 -15.09 26.28
N ARG A 208 -4.16 -14.56 27.50
CA ARG A 208 -4.08 -15.34 28.74
C ARG A 208 -5.13 -16.44 28.80
N ALA A 209 -4.77 -17.58 29.38
CA ALA A 209 -5.59 -18.79 29.41
C ALA A 209 -6.93 -18.55 30.11
N PHE A 210 -6.92 -17.74 31.18
CA PHE A 210 -8.12 -17.37 31.92
C PHE A 210 -9.15 -16.63 31.04
N TYR A 211 -8.70 -15.72 30.17
CA TYR A 211 -9.58 -14.91 29.32
C TYR A 211 -10.00 -15.60 28.03
N LYS A 212 -9.06 -16.24 27.33
CA LYS A 212 -9.32 -16.86 26.02
C LYS A 212 -10.01 -18.22 26.15
N GLY A 213 -9.83 -18.89 27.29
CA GLY A 213 -10.09 -20.31 27.41
C GLY A 213 -8.98 -21.13 26.74
N SER A 214 -9.06 -22.45 26.88
CA SER A 214 -8.07 -23.38 26.33
C SER A 214 -8.75 -24.42 25.44
N LYS A 215 -8.04 -24.89 24.41
CA LYS A 215 -8.38 -26.10 23.65
C LYS A 215 -7.44 -27.22 24.10
N PRO A 216 -7.70 -27.87 25.25
CA PRO A 216 -6.79 -28.87 25.77
C PRO A 216 -6.76 -30.15 24.90
N TYR A 217 -7.80 -30.45 24.13
CA TYR A 217 -7.89 -31.62 23.24
C TYR A 217 -8.76 -31.35 22.00
N TRP A 218 -8.55 -32.14 20.94
CA TRP A 218 -8.98 -31.97 19.54
C TRP A 218 -10.46 -31.63 19.21
N ASN A 219 -11.36 -31.39 20.17
CA ASN A 219 -12.70 -30.86 19.87
C ASN A 219 -13.44 -30.16 21.04
N MET A 220 -12.80 -29.94 22.21
CA MET A 220 -13.45 -29.26 23.33
C MET A 220 -12.82 -27.89 23.59
N SER A 221 -13.55 -26.83 23.25
CA SER A 221 -13.19 -25.46 23.60
C SER A 221 -13.70 -25.17 25.00
N MET A 222 -12.79 -25.00 25.96
CA MET A 222 -13.19 -24.51 27.30
C MET A 222 -13.48 -23.02 27.19
N PRO A 223 -14.62 -22.53 27.73
CA PRO A 223 -14.94 -21.10 27.70
C PRO A 223 -13.96 -20.32 28.58
N GLY A 224 -13.48 -19.19 28.06
CA GLY A 224 -12.72 -18.20 28.84
C GLY A 224 -13.62 -17.19 29.55
N ALA A 225 -13.02 -16.22 30.23
CA ALA A 225 -13.69 -15.11 30.92
C ALA A 225 -13.21 -13.73 30.38
N PRO A 226 -13.47 -13.37 29.10
CA PRO A 226 -13.04 -12.10 28.53
C PRO A 226 -13.63 -10.87 29.25
N GLU A 227 -14.80 -11.00 29.87
CA GLU A 227 -15.46 -9.95 30.65
C GLU A 227 -14.64 -9.50 31.87
N VAL A 228 -13.90 -10.42 32.51
CA VAL A 228 -13.03 -10.08 33.66
C VAL A 228 -11.89 -9.15 33.22
N ARG A 229 -11.37 -9.36 32.00
CA ARG A 229 -10.35 -8.48 31.43
C ARG A 229 -10.89 -7.07 31.21
N ILE A 230 -12.08 -6.96 30.60
CA ILE A 230 -12.74 -5.66 30.39
C ILE A 230 -13.00 -4.97 31.72
N ASN A 231 -13.46 -5.71 32.74
CA ASN A 231 -13.65 -5.19 34.10
C ASN A 231 -12.33 -4.64 34.70
N CYS A 232 -11.20 -5.32 34.50
CA CYS A 232 -9.89 -4.81 34.93
C CYS A 232 -9.52 -3.49 34.21
N ILE A 233 -9.79 -3.37 32.91
CA ILE A 233 -9.52 -2.17 32.11
C ILE A 233 -10.40 -1.01 32.57
N VAL A 234 -11.70 -1.23 32.71
CA VAL A 234 -12.66 -0.22 33.20
C VAL A 234 -12.33 0.19 34.63
N THR A 235 -11.98 -0.76 35.50
CA THR A 235 -11.55 -0.47 36.87
C THR A 235 -10.30 0.41 36.89
N PHE A 236 -9.29 0.09 36.07
CA PHE A 236 -8.09 0.90 35.93
C PHE A 236 -8.41 2.34 35.45
N GLN A 237 -9.30 2.46 34.45
CA GLN A 237 -9.73 3.75 33.93
C GLN A 237 -10.49 4.59 34.97
N ASN A 238 -11.46 4.00 35.68
CA ASN A 238 -12.25 4.67 36.72
C ASN A 238 -11.39 5.21 37.87
N HIS A 239 -10.22 4.63 38.11
CA HIS A 239 -9.26 5.10 39.10
C HIS A 239 -8.20 6.06 38.52
N GLY A 240 -8.44 6.62 37.32
CA GLY A 240 -7.55 7.57 36.66
C GLY A 240 -6.24 6.96 36.15
N GLY A 241 -6.18 5.63 36.01
CA GLY A 241 -4.95 4.92 35.65
C GLY A 241 -4.38 5.32 34.28
N PHE A 242 -5.23 5.47 33.27
CA PHE A 242 -4.79 5.93 31.94
C PHE A 242 -4.35 7.40 31.95
N ALA A 243 -5.02 8.27 32.71
CA ALA A 243 -4.60 9.65 32.89
C ALA A 243 -3.20 9.72 33.55
N ALA A 244 -2.98 8.96 34.62
CA ALA A 244 -1.68 8.87 35.31
C ALA A 244 -0.57 8.33 34.39
N LEU A 245 -0.86 7.25 33.65
CA LEU A 245 0.06 6.69 32.65
C LEU A 245 0.39 7.70 31.54
N GLY A 246 -0.61 8.47 31.10
CA GLY A 246 -0.43 9.54 30.13
C GLY A 246 0.44 10.67 30.64
N GLN A 247 0.29 11.08 31.90
CA GLN A 247 1.18 12.10 32.48
C GLN A 247 2.62 11.61 32.58
N LEU A 248 2.82 10.33 32.92
CA LEU A 248 4.14 9.72 33.02
C LEU A 248 4.87 9.67 31.67
N TRP A 249 4.14 9.45 30.57
CA TRP A 249 4.69 9.42 29.22
C TRP A 249 4.74 10.78 28.52
N LYS A 250 4.38 11.86 29.21
CA LYS A 250 4.41 13.18 28.62
C LYS A 250 5.86 13.52 28.25
N PRO A 251 6.15 13.84 26.97
CA PRO A 251 7.51 14.16 26.55
C PRO A 251 7.98 15.42 27.29
N HIS A 252 9.12 15.31 27.97
CA HIS A 252 9.74 16.45 28.63
C HIS A 252 10.45 17.28 27.55
N THR A 253 9.75 18.25 26.98
CA THR A 253 10.37 19.23 26.09
C THR A 253 11.24 20.16 26.94
N ASN A 254 12.56 20.00 26.88
CA ASN A 254 13.50 20.95 27.48
C ASN A 254 13.30 22.33 26.84
N THR A 255 12.58 23.23 27.50
CA THR A 255 12.26 24.58 27.01
C THR A 255 13.26 25.65 27.47
N ASN A 256 14.55 25.32 27.66
CA ASN A 256 15.57 26.33 27.98
C ASN A 256 16.52 26.52 26.79
N ASP A 257 16.16 27.47 25.95
CA ASP A 257 16.84 27.84 24.69
C ASP A 257 17.92 28.92 24.88
N ASN A 258 18.58 29.00 26.05
CA ASN A 258 19.47 30.14 26.37
C ASN A 258 20.85 29.83 26.98
N ASP A 259 21.31 28.57 27.09
CA ASP A 259 22.71 28.32 27.48
C ASP A 259 23.32 27.09 26.76
N PRO A 260 24.28 27.26 25.84
CA PRO A 260 24.84 26.16 25.06
C PRO A 260 25.86 25.28 25.78
N GLU A 261 26.27 25.54 27.02
CA GLU A 261 27.55 25.00 27.51
C GLU A 261 27.61 24.27 28.85
N GLU A 262 26.52 24.06 29.60
CA GLU A 262 26.62 23.32 30.86
C GLU A 262 25.59 22.19 31.06
N VAL A 263 26.15 21.00 31.25
CA VAL A 263 25.59 19.75 31.82
C VAL A 263 24.86 18.81 30.84
N GLN A 264 25.68 18.02 30.13
CA GLN A 264 25.34 16.69 29.62
C GLN A 264 25.08 15.68 30.75
N VAL A 265 24.05 15.90 31.56
CA VAL A 265 23.42 14.79 32.29
C VAL A 265 22.24 14.37 31.42
N GLN A 266 22.47 13.34 30.61
CA GLN A 266 21.42 12.57 29.97
C GLN A 266 20.45 12.11 31.06
N VAL A 267 19.37 12.87 31.26
CA VAL A 267 18.15 12.31 31.82
C VAL A 267 17.71 11.29 30.76
N GLN A 268 18.09 10.03 30.95
CA GLN A 268 17.51 8.92 30.20
C GLN A 268 16.00 9.08 30.37
N ALA A 269 15.33 9.52 29.31
CA ALA A 269 13.89 9.49 29.20
C ALA A 269 13.45 8.11 29.70
N VAL A 270 12.50 8.05 30.64
CA VAL A 270 11.92 6.80 31.12
C VAL A 270 11.78 5.84 29.94
N ASP A 271 12.55 4.75 29.92
CA ASP A 271 12.63 3.86 28.75
C ASP A 271 11.20 3.52 28.33
N PHE A 272 10.85 3.99 27.15
CA PHE A 272 9.52 3.78 26.62
C PHE A 272 9.30 2.29 26.43
N PRO A 273 8.11 1.74 26.74
CA PRO A 273 7.92 0.31 26.72
C PRO A 273 8.21 -0.28 25.33
N PRO A 274 8.74 -1.52 25.26
CA PRO A 274 8.85 -2.25 24.01
C PRO A 274 7.50 -2.31 23.27
N LEU A 275 7.53 -2.36 21.93
CA LEU A 275 6.33 -2.30 21.10
C LEU A 275 5.28 -3.37 21.46
N GLU A 276 5.71 -4.55 21.90
CA GLU A 276 4.81 -5.62 22.36
C GLU A 276 3.94 -5.20 23.55
N LYS A 277 4.53 -4.46 24.51
CA LYS A 277 3.82 -3.92 25.67
C LYS A 277 2.86 -2.81 25.24
N LEU A 278 3.29 -1.93 24.32
CA LEU A 278 2.42 -0.90 23.75
C LEU A 278 1.22 -1.48 23.03
N LEU A 279 1.39 -2.56 22.26
CA LEU A 279 0.28 -3.24 21.57
C LEU A 279 -0.77 -3.77 22.54
N VAL A 280 -0.35 -4.31 23.69
CA VAL A 280 -1.27 -4.76 24.72
C VAL A 280 -2.06 -3.59 25.31
N LEU A 281 -1.37 -2.48 25.62
CA LEU A 281 -2.00 -1.27 26.16
C LEU A 281 -2.94 -0.61 25.15
N LEU A 282 -2.55 -0.49 23.88
CA LEU A 282 -3.41 -0.01 22.80
C LEU A 282 -4.61 -0.91 22.58
N SER A 283 -4.45 -2.23 22.69
CA SER A 283 -5.60 -3.15 22.65
C SER A 283 -6.53 -2.97 23.84
N ALA A 284 -6.03 -2.62 25.02
CA ALA A 284 -6.87 -2.31 26.17
C ALA A 284 -7.68 -1.03 25.95
N VAL A 285 -7.03 0.01 25.43
CA VAL A 285 -7.66 1.30 25.10
C VAL A 285 -8.73 1.15 24.00
N GLU A 286 -8.46 0.36 22.95
CA GLU A 286 -9.44 0.06 21.91
C GLU A 286 -10.65 -0.71 22.46
N ASP A 287 -10.42 -1.73 23.30
CA ASP A 287 -11.51 -2.52 23.87
C ASP A 287 -12.37 -1.68 24.83
N LEU A 288 -11.76 -0.78 25.61
CA LEU A 288 -12.47 0.21 26.44
C LEU A 288 -13.37 1.10 25.57
N LEU A 289 -12.87 1.54 24.42
CA LEU A 289 -13.63 2.38 23.50
C LEU A 289 -14.82 1.64 22.87
N LYS A 290 -14.64 0.35 22.52
CA LYS A 290 -15.71 -0.52 22.01
C LYS A 290 -16.80 -0.75 23.05
N GLU A 291 -16.41 -1.00 24.29
CA GLU A 291 -17.34 -1.17 25.41
C GLU A 291 -18.16 0.09 25.65
N ALA A 292 -17.49 1.26 25.67
CA ALA A 292 -18.14 2.57 25.81
C ALA A 292 -19.17 2.82 24.69
N TYR A 293 -18.79 2.50 23.44
CA TYR A 293 -19.68 2.64 22.27
C TYR A 293 -20.86 1.67 22.32
N GLY A 294 -20.63 0.41 22.69
CA GLY A 294 -21.68 -0.60 22.85
C GLY A 294 -22.72 -0.18 23.90
N ASN A 295 -22.27 0.31 25.04
CA ASN A 295 -23.13 0.79 26.12
C ASN A 295 -23.93 2.04 25.74
N ALA A 296 -23.34 2.96 24.96
CA ALA A 296 -24.05 4.10 24.41
C ALA A 296 -25.21 3.68 23.49
N ASN A 297 -24.97 2.71 22.59
CA ASN A 297 -25.98 2.22 21.65
C ASN A 297 -27.06 1.37 22.33
N ALA A 298 -26.70 0.54 23.32
CA ALA A 298 -27.66 -0.27 24.08
C ALA A 298 -28.68 0.58 24.84
N SER A 299 -28.23 1.70 25.43
CA SER A 299 -29.09 2.67 26.12
C SER A 299 -30.15 3.28 25.18
N VAL A 300 -29.74 3.67 23.97
CA VAL A 300 -30.65 4.23 22.95
C VAL A 300 -31.70 3.20 22.52
N ASN A 301 -31.29 1.94 22.30
CA ASN A 301 -32.21 0.89 21.88
C ASN A 301 -33.21 0.48 22.99
N SER A 302 -32.80 0.50 24.26
CA SER A 302 -33.70 0.19 25.38
C SER A 302 -34.77 1.27 25.58
N ALA A 303 -34.48 2.53 25.27
CA ALA A 303 -35.45 3.63 25.34
C ALA A 303 -36.52 3.56 24.22
N ASN A 304 -36.17 2.98 23.07
CA ASN A 304 -37.06 2.86 21.92
C ASN A 304 -38.15 1.77 22.09
N ASN A 305 -37.96 0.79 22.98
CA ASN A 305 -38.90 -0.31 23.19
C ASN A 305 -40.04 0.01 24.17
N THR A 306 -40.04 1.17 24.83
CA THR A 306 -41.01 1.52 25.90
C THR A 306 -41.93 2.70 25.57
N SER A 307 -41.87 3.28 24.37
CA SER A 307 -42.70 4.44 24.01
C SER A 307 -43.40 4.31 22.64
N SER A 308 -44.68 3.96 22.68
CA SER A 308 -45.60 4.13 21.55
C SER A 308 -45.97 5.61 21.41
N SER A 309 -45.60 6.21 20.26
CA SER A 309 -45.88 7.59 19.82
C SER A 309 -44.94 8.70 20.35
N ASN A 310 -43.79 8.87 19.70
CA ASN A 310 -43.33 10.11 19.04
C ASN A 310 -41.83 10.04 18.71
N ASN A 311 -41.51 10.16 17.41
CA ASN A 311 -40.19 10.40 16.79
C ASN A 311 -38.92 9.83 17.49
N PRO A 312 -38.49 8.59 17.16
CA PRO A 312 -37.47 7.82 17.91
C PRO A 312 -35.99 8.23 17.70
N ASN A 313 -35.70 9.36 17.04
CA ASN A 313 -34.33 9.70 16.63
C ASN A 313 -33.59 10.73 17.52
N ASN A 314 -34.10 11.08 18.71
CA ASN A 314 -33.59 12.24 19.47
C ASN A 314 -33.38 12.03 20.99
N ALA A 315 -33.42 10.81 21.53
CA ALA A 315 -33.09 10.61 22.95
C ALA A 315 -31.57 10.79 23.17
N ALA A 316 -31.16 12.00 23.57
CA ALA A 316 -29.78 12.30 23.89
C ALA A 316 -29.31 11.54 25.16
N PRO A 317 -28.05 11.09 25.22
CA PRO A 317 -27.51 10.44 26.42
C PRO A 317 -27.59 11.38 27.63
N SER A 318 -27.73 10.82 28.84
CA SER A 318 -27.80 11.62 30.07
C SER A 318 -26.50 12.44 30.28
N PRO A 319 -26.55 13.61 30.94
CA PRO A 319 -25.35 14.42 31.17
C PRO A 319 -24.22 13.66 31.88
N GLN A 320 -24.57 12.75 32.81
CA GLN A 320 -23.59 11.90 33.50
C GLN A 320 -22.93 10.90 32.54
N GLN A 321 -23.71 10.29 31.64
CA GLN A 321 -23.18 9.38 30.63
C GLN A 321 -22.29 10.11 29.62
N GLN A 322 -22.65 11.35 29.25
CA GLN A 322 -21.81 12.19 28.37
C GLN A 322 -20.46 12.52 29.02
N GLU A 323 -20.44 12.88 30.29
CA GLU A 323 -19.19 13.18 31.01
C GLU A 323 -18.32 11.93 31.19
N TYR A 324 -18.93 10.77 31.45
CA TYR A 324 -18.23 9.49 31.49
C TYR A 324 -17.56 9.15 30.15
N LEU A 325 -18.30 9.25 29.04
CA LEU A 325 -17.77 9.02 27.69
C LEU A 325 -16.65 10.01 27.34
N ARG A 326 -16.81 11.28 27.75
CA ARG A 326 -15.78 12.31 27.57
C ARG A 326 -14.48 11.97 28.30
N GLY A 327 -14.56 11.46 29.53
CA GLY A 327 -13.41 10.96 30.28
C GLY A 327 -12.67 9.86 29.52
N ILE A 328 -13.41 8.85 29.03
CA ILE A 328 -12.83 7.75 28.23
C ILE A 328 -12.16 8.27 26.97
N TYR A 329 -12.83 9.13 26.20
CA TYR A 329 -12.27 9.69 24.96
C TYR A 329 -11.01 10.51 25.24
N SER A 330 -11.00 11.29 26.32
CA SER A 330 -9.82 12.05 26.76
C SER A 330 -8.63 11.13 27.07
N ASP A 331 -8.86 10.05 27.82
CA ASP A 331 -7.81 9.08 28.17
C ASP A 331 -7.25 8.35 26.94
N VAL A 332 -8.13 7.91 26.03
CA VAL A 332 -7.77 7.25 24.77
C VAL A 332 -6.88 8.16 23.92
N ILE A 333 -7.30 9.43 23.74
CA ILE A 333 -6.57 10.41 22.95
C ILE A 333 -5.21 10.73 23.60
N LEU A 334 -5.17 10.91 24.92
CA LEU A 334 -3.95 11.19 25.67
C LEU A 334 -2.89 10.09 25.48
N ILE A 335 -3.28 8.84 25.72
CA ILE A 335 -2.37 7.69 25.57
C ILE A 335 -1.89 7.56 24.13
N SER A 336 -2.80 7.63 23.16
CA SER A 336 -2.47 7.49 21.74
C SER A 336 -1.53 8.61 21.27
N ASN A 337 -1.80 9.87 21.64
CA ASN A 337 -0.96 11.02 21.32
C ASN A 337 0.44 10.93 21.92
N ASN A 338 0.57 10.46 23.17
CA ASN A 338 1.88 10.28 23.78
C ASN A 338 2.70 9.20 23.06
N ILE A 339 2.06 8.09 22.66
CA ILE A 339 2.73 7.05 21.88
C ILE A 339 3.18 7.59 20.53
N MET A 340 2.29 8.29 19.82
CA MET A 340 2.62 8.93 18.54
C MET A 340 3.79 9.92 18.68
N THR A 341 3.77 10.78 19.70
CA THR A 341 4.82 11.77 19.95
C THR A 341 6.15 11.12 20.33
N HIS A 342 6.12 10.02 21.08
CA HIS A 342 7.32 9.27 21.40
C HIS A 342 7.94 8.65 20.14
N LEU A 343 7.16 7.99 19.29
CA LEU A 343 7.64 7.43 18.02
C LEU A 343 8.25 8.52 17.12
N GLN A 344 7.65 9.71 17.08
CA GLN A 344 8.18 10.86 16.34
C GLN A 344 9.44 11.47 16.93
N SER A 345 9.68 11.37 18.24
CA SER A 345 10.86 11.93 18.91
C SER A 345 12.01 10.93 19.11
N ALA A 346 11.76 9.61 19.01
CA ALA A 346 12.75 8.56 19.20
C ALA A 346 13.99 8.70 18.30
N SER A 347 15.21 8.49 18.82
CA SER A 347 16.43 8.55 18.01
C SER A 347 16.46 7.44 16.94
N GLU A 348 17.32 7.55 15.92
CA GLU A 348 17.45 6.50 14.91
C GLU A 348 17.82 5.14 15.54
N ASP A 349 18.69 5.13 16.55
CA ASP A 349 19.07 3.89 17.24
C ASP A 349 17.95 3.32 18.11
N ALA A 350 17.14 4.18 18.73
CA ALA A 350 15.92 3.75 19.41
C ALA A 350 14.92 3.16 18.40
N LEU A 351 14.75 3.77 17.23
CA LEU A 351 13.90 3.23 16.15
C LEU A 351 14.44 1.88 15.65
N LYS A 352 15.76 1.71 15.48
CA LYS A 352 16.35 0.40 15.13
C LYS A 352 16.05 -0.66 16.19
N LEU A 353 16.18 -0.30 17.47
CA LEU A 353 15.91 -1.21 18.58
C LEU A 353 14.42 -1.55 18.70
N LEU A 354 13.55 -0.57 18.48
CA LEU A 354 12.11 -0.73 18.47
C LEU A 354 11.66 -1.60 17.27
N PHE A 355 12.26 -1.41 16.10
CA PHE A 355 11.88 -2.08 14.85
C PHE A 355 12.75 -3.28 14.50
N GLN A 356 13.14 -4.07 15.50
CA GLN A 356 13.83 -5.35 15.27
C GLN A 356 13.01 -6.27 14.35
N THR A 357 11.69 -6.13 14.32
CA THR A 357 10.80 -6.77 13.35
C THR A 357 9.91 -5.74 12.65
N ALA A 358 9.85 -5.78 11.32
CA ALA A 358 9.01 -4.87 10.52
C ALA A 358 7.51 -4.95 10.92
N GLU A 359 7.05 -6.12 11.34
CA GLU A 359 5.64 -6.36 11.73
C GLU A 359 5.19 -5.56 12.96
N SER A 360 6.13 -5.22 13.86
CA SER A 360 5.81 -4.60 15.14
C SER A 360 5.33 -3.14 14.99
N LEU A 361 5.99 -2.34 14.14
CA LEU A 361 5.59 -0.97 13.84
C LEU A 361 4.26 -0.93 13.10
N CYS A 362 4.12 -1.74 12.04
CA CYS A 362 2.88 -1.82 11.28
C CYS A 362 1.71 -2.21 12.19
N SER A 363 1.91 -3.12 13.15
CA SER A 363 0.89 -3.51 14.13
C SER A 363 0.52 -2.35 15.05
N VAL A 364 1.49 -1.59 15.58
CA VAL A 364 1.21 -0.45 16.47
C VAL A 364 0.48 0.65 15.71
N ARG A 365 0.93 0.96 14.50
CA ARG A 365 0.26 1.90 13.61
C ARG A 365 -1.16 1.48 13.30
N ALA A 366 -1.37 0.24 12.84
CA ALA A 366 -2.69 -0.27 12.48
C ALA A 366 -3.64 -0.17 13.68
N LYS A 367 -3.13 -0.49 14.88
CA LYS A 367 -3.89 -0.35 16.13
C LYS A 367 -4.27 1.09 16.44
N LEU A 368 -3.34 2.03 16.29
CA LEU A 368 -3.62 3.47 16.44
C LEU A 368 -4.66 3.92 15.41
N LYS A 369 -4.54 3.51 14.15
CA LYS A 369 -5.53 3.81 13.10
C LYS A 369 -6.92 3.31 13.49
N ASP A 370 -7.04 2.06 13.92
CA ASP A 370 -8.33 1.47 14.35
C ASP A 370 -8.96 2.26 15.51
N ILE A 371 -8.15 2.70 16.47
CA ILE A 371 -8.61 3.55 17.59
C ILE A 371 -9.13 4.89 17.09
N TYR A 372 -8.42 5.56 16.18
CA TYR A 372 -8.84 6.86 15.64
C TYR A 372 -10.07 6.74 14.72
N ASP A 373 -10.18 5.68 13.94
CA ASP A 373 -11.37 5.39 13.14
C ASP A 373 -12.58 5.12 14.03
N LEU A 374 -12.41 4.36 15.12
CA LEU A 374 -13.46 4.11 16.10
C LEU A 374 -13.85 5.40 16.84
N LEU A 375 -12.90 6.23 17.27
CA LEU A 375 -13.17 7.54 17.87
C LEU A 375 -13.96 8.44 16.91
N SER A 376 -13.53 8.49 15.64
CA SER A 376 -14.20 9.26 14.59
C SER A 376 -15.66 8.81 14.45
N MET A 377 -15.91 7.49 14.40
CA MET A 377 -17.25 6.90 14.32
C MET A 377 -18.10 7.18 15.55
N CYS A 378 -17.54 7.08 16.76
CA CYS A 378 -18.22 7.38 18.02
C CYS A 378 -18.69 8.84 18.08
N LEU A 379 -17.85 9.77 17.63
CA LEU A 379 -18.14 11.20 17.62
C LEU A 379 -19.19 11.57 16.57
N SER A 380 -19.11 10.99 15.37
CA SER A 380 -20.13 11.17 14.34
C SER A 380 -21.51 10.65 14.78
N SER A 381 -21.54 9.53 15.50
CA SER A 381 -22.80 8.91 15.97
C SER A 381 -23.44 9.68 17.12
N SER A 382 -22.63 10.16 18.07
CA SER A 382 -23.15 10.70 19.33
C SER A 382 -23.63 12.16 19.22
N ARG A 383 -23.43 12.83 18.06
CA ARG A 383 -23.56 14.30 17.87
C ARG A 383 -22.91 15.10 19.00
N THR A 384 -21.98 14.48 19.73
CA THR A 384 -21.41 15.04 20.96
C THR A 384 -20.19 15.81 20.54
N THR A 385 -20.33 17.12 20.53
CA THR A 385 -19.23 18.03 20.30
C THR A 385 -18.30 17.98 21.52
N LEU A 386 -17.17 17.29 21.39
CA LEU A 386 -16.15 17.28 22.43
C LEU A 386 -15.38 18.60 22.41
N THR A 387 -15.73 19.51 23.32
CA THR A 387 -14.85 20.64 23.65
C THR A 387 -13.76 20.11 24.59
N LEU A 388 -12.80 19.35 24.07
CA LEU A 388 -11.61 19.00 24.84
C LEU A 388 -10.64 20.18 24.79
N THR A 389 -10.30 20.74 25.94
CA THR A 389 -9.16 21.67 26.06
C THR A 389 -7.88 20.85 26.02
N LEU A 390 -7.55 20.31 24.84
CA LEU A 390 -6.28 19.64 24.61
C LEU A 390 -5.21 20.74 24.55
N ASN A 391 -4.36 20.78 25.56
CA ASN A 391 -3.17 21.61 25.57
C ASN A 391 -2.11 20.95 24.66
N THR A 392 -2.41 20.84 23.37
CA THR A 392 -1.46 20.33 22.36
C THR A 392 -0.44 21.44 22.08
N ASN A 393 0.77 21.25 22.58
CA ASN A 393 1.95 22.08 22.33
C ASN A 393 2.46 21.98 20.87
N THR A 394 1.57 21.97 19.89
CA THR A 394 1.96 22.29 18.52
C THR A 394 2.11 23.80 18.44
N ASN A 395 3.32 24.27 18.11
CA ASN A 395 3.80 25.66 18.13
C ASN A 395 3.04 26.66 17.21
N THR A 396 1.78 26.42 16.90
CA THR A 396 0.90 27.35 16.19
C THR A 396 0.16 28.22 17.20
N ASN A 397 0.61 29.46 17.30
CA ASN A 397 0.23 30.49 18.27
C ASN A 397 -1.20 31.03 18.05
N THR A 398 -2.22 30.16 18.05
CA THR A 398 -3.63 30.53 17.91
C THR A 398 -4.44 29.93 19.06
N ASN A 399 -4.72 30.76 20.07
CA ASN A 399 -5.69 30.51 21.16
C ASN A 399 -7.13 30.51 20.61
N THR A 400 -7.47 29.53 19.78
CA THR A 400 -8.86 29.22 19.44
C THR A 400 -9.27 28.00 20.25
N ASN A 401 -10.41 28.10 20.95
CA ASN A 401 -11.07 26.95 21.56
C ASN A 401 -11.44 25.98 20.43
N ASN A 402 -10.49 25.12 20.05
CA ASN A 402 -10.66 24.20 18.93
C ASN A 402 -11.56 23.07 19.37
N THR A 403 -12.83 23.19 19.00
CA THR A 403 -13.77 22.09 19.01
C THR A 403 -13.16 20.92 18.23
N LEU A 404 -12.92 19.79 18.90
CA LEU A 404 -12.40 18.59 18.24
C LEU A 404 -13.54 17.95 17.44
N ASP A 405 -13.48 18.11 16.12
CA ASP A 405 -14.35 17.37 15.20
C ASP A 405 -13.70 16.03 14.78
N CYS A 406 -14.52 15.05 14.41
CA CYS A 406 -14.14 13.73 13.93
C CYS A 406 -13.13 13.78 12.75
N MET A 407 -13.21 14.82 11.91
CA MET A 407 -12.26 15.07 10.83
C MET A 407 -10.90 15.56 11.34
N SER A 408 -10.87 16.36 12.42
CA SER A 408 -9.62 16.86 13.01
C SER A 408 -8.81 15.71 13.58
N LEU A 409 -9.42 14.82 14.37
CA LEU A 409 -8.73 13.65 14.94
C LEU A 409 -8.12 12.75 13.87
N ARG A 410 -8.88 12.48 12.81
CA ARG A 410 -8.38 11.71 11.67
C ARG A 410 -7.19 12.41 11.02
N ASN A 411 -7.31 13.71 10.75
CA ASN A 411 -6.22 14.49 10.17
C ASN A 411 -4.97 14.51 11.06
N ASP A 412 -5.13 14.58 12.39
CA ASP A 412 -4.03 14.55 13.35
C ASP A 412 -3.27 13.21 13.28
N PHE A 413 -3.98 12.08 13.22
CA PHE A 413 -3.38 10.77 13.03
C PHE A 413 -2.62 10.66 11.70
N PHE A 414 -3.23 11.06 10.59
CA PHE A 414 -2.57 11.00 9.28
C PHE A 414 -1.40 12.00 9.16
N ASN A 415 -1.44 13.13 9.89
CA ASN A 415 -0.31 14.03 10.00
C ASN A 415 0.83 13.39 10.81
N PHE A 416 0.50 12.70 11.91
CA PHE A 416 1.46 11.92 12.68
C PHE A 416 2.16 10.90 11.79
N TRP A 417 1.37 10.11 11.07
CA TRP A 417 1.86 9.00 10.26
C TRP A 417 2.76 9.49 9.11
N ARG A 418 2.36 10.55 8.40
CA ARG A 418 3.21 11.20 7.39
C ARG A 418 4.53 11.73 7.97
N THR A 419 4.49 12.35 9.15
CA THR A 419 5.69 12.86 9.82
C THR A 419 6.63 11.73 10.22
N LEU A 420 6.11 10.64 10.80
CA LEU A 420 6.89 9.46 11.14
C LEU A 420 7.49 8.82 9.87
N THR A 421 6.69 8.68 8.81
CA THR A 421 7.11 8.13 7.52
C THR A 421 8.25 8.93 6.92
N LEU A 422 8.15 10.27 6.91
CA LEU A 422 9.21 11.15 6.42
C LEU A 422 10.51 10.95 7.20
N LYS A 423 10.40 10.83 8.53
CA LYS A 423 11.55 10.58 9.40
C LYS A 423 12.23 9.26 9.05
N LEU A 424 11.46 8.18 8.85
CA LEU A 424 11.99 6.87 8.45
C LEU A 424 12.70 6.92 7.09
N ILE A 425 12.12 7.61 6.09
CA ILE A 425 12.70 7.77 4.75
C ILE A 425 14.03 8.54 4.81
N ARG A 426 14.18 9.45 5.78
CA ARG A 426 15.39 10.28 5.98
C ARG A 426 16.45 9.62 6.86
N CYS A 427 16.17 8.47 7.48
CA CYS A 427 17.16 7.74 8.28
C CYS A 427 18.35 7.27 7.43
N GLN A 428 19.51 7.12 8.06
CA GLN A 428 20.71 6.60 7.38
C GLN A 428 20.62 5.08 7.17
N SER A 429 19.98 4.37 8.10
CA SER A 429 19.72 2.94 7.98
C SER A 429 18.82 2.61 6.78
N LEU A 430 19.33 1.79 5.85
CA LEU A 430 18.56 1.30 4.71
C LEU A 430 17.29 0.55 5.17
N LEU A 431 17.36 -0.25 6.24
CA LEU A 431 16.19 -0.97 6.76
C LEU A 431 15.06 -0.02 7.15
N LEU A 432 15.39 1.06 7.86
CA LEU A 432 14.42 2.08 8.25
C LEU A 432 13.86 2.84 7.03
N ARG A 433 14.71 3.17 6.05
CA ARG A 433 14.26 3.79 4.79
C ARG A 433 13.27 2.89 4.06
N LEU A 434 13.59 1.61 3.91
CA LEU A 434 12.73 0.62 3.25
C LEU A 434 11.41 0.41 4.00
N GLN A 435 11.41 0.48 5.33
CA GLN A 435 10.19 0.50 6.14
C GLN A 435 9.39 1.78 5.88
N GLY A 436 10.03 2.95 5.86
CA GLY A 436 9.39 4.22 5.52
C GLY A 436 8.68 4.17 4.17
N TRP A 437 9.27 3.54 3.16
CA TRP A 437 8.59 3.34 1.87
C TRP A 437 7.41 2.39 1.93
N GLN A 438 7.46 1.34 2.76
CA GLN A 438 6.28 0.51 3.01
C GLN A 438 5.16 1.33 3.68
N GLU A 439 5.49 2.19 4.63
CA GLU A 439 4.51 3.09 5.26
C GLU A 439 3.89 4.07 4.25
N VAL A 440 4.61 4.48 3.20
CA VAL A 440 4.04 5.28 2.10
C VAL A 440 2.99 4.48 1.32
N VAL A 441 3.24 3.20 1.01
CA VAL A 441 2.27 2.33 0.33
C VAL A 441 1.01 2.20 1.18
N ASP A 442 1.19 1.92 2.47
CA ASP A 442 0.09 1.80 3.43
C ASP A 442 -0.68 3.13 3.58
N LEU A 443 0.00 4.29 3.50
CA LEU A 443 -0.62 5.63 3.50
C LEU A 443 -1.49 5.86 2.26
N ILE A 444 -1.03 5.41 1.09
CA ILE A 444 -1.79 5.51 -0.16
C ILE A 444 -3.06 4.66 -0.03
N GLU A 445 -2.92 3.39 0.36
CA GLU A 445 -4.06 2.49 0.55
C GLU A 445 -5.06 3.05 1.57
N ALA A 446 -4.57 3.52 2.71
CA ALA A 446 -5.43 4.14 3.72
C ALA A 446 -6.10 5.42 3.22
N SER A 447 -5.45 6.21 2.36
CA SER A 447 -6.05 7.40 1.75
C SER A 447 -7.16 7.03 0.76
N GLU A 448 -6.98 5.94 0.00
CA GLU A 448 -7.98 5.41 -0.93
C GLU A 448 -9.21 4.83 -0.19
N GLN A 449 -9.00 4.10 0.91
CA GLN A 449 -10.08 3.58 1.76
C GLN A 449 -10.95 4.70 2.34
N HIS A 450 -10.37 5.88 2.55
CA HIS A 450 -11.05 7.06 3.08
C HIS A 450 -11.49 8.05 1.99
N ARG A 451 -11.34 7.69 0.71
CA ARG A 451 -11.76 8.54 -0.40
C ARG A 451 -13.26 8.81 -0.29
N PRO A 452 -13.69 10.08 -0.23
CA PRO A 452 -15.11 10.40 -0.32
C PRO A 452 -15.67 9.91 -1.65
N PRO A 453 -16.91 9.39 -1.70
CA PRO A 453 -17.50 8.95 -2.96
C PRO A 453 -17.56 10.13 -3.94
N PRO A 454 -17.47 9.89 -5.26
CA PRO A 454 -17.62 10.95 -6.24
C PRO A 454 -18.95 11.68 -6.08
N ARG A 455 -18.98 12.97 -6.43
CA ARG A 455 -20.21 13.76 -6.32
C ARG A 455 -21.22 13.35 -7.39
N GLN A 456 -20.71 13.09 -8.59
CA GLN A 456 -21.51 12.68 -9.73
C GLN A 456 -20.72 11.68 -10.59
N TYR A 457 -21.44 10.96 -11.44
CA TYR A 457 -20.88 10.20 -12.54
C TYR A 457 -21.51 10.65 -13.84
N GLU A 458 -20.70 10.82 -14.89
CA GLU A 458 -21.19 10.95 -16.24
C GLU A 458 -21.12 9.59 -16.94
N VAL A 459 -22.29 9.04 -17.26
CA VAL A 459 -22.42 7.79 -18.02
C VAL A 459 -22.46 8.12 -19.50
N ARG A 460 -21.55 7.52 -20.28
CA ARG A 460 -21.43 7.70 -21.73
C ARG A 460 -21.41 6.36 -22.45
N ASN A 461 -21.70 6.39 -23.75
CA ASN A 461 -21.58 5.27 -24.68
C ASN A 461 -22.39 4.02 -24.30
N ALA A 462 -23.42 4.14 -23.48
CA ALA A 462 -24.39 3.07 -23.31
C ALA A 462 -25.16 2.91 -24.63
N GLY A 463 -25.35 1.66 -25.10
CA GLY A 463 -26.19 1.34 -26.25
C GLY A 463 -27.67 1.72 -26.06
N ILE A 464 -28.09 2.03 -24.83
CA ILE A 464 -29.36 2.69 -24.53
C ILE A 464 -29.12 4.17 -24.25
N ASN A 465 -29.68 5.02 -25.11
CA ASN A 465 -29.47 6.47 -25.05
C ASN A 465 -29.87 7.10 -23.72
N PHE A 466 -31.05 6.76 -23.17
CA PHE A 466 -31.54 7.37 -21.93
C PHE A 466 -30.80 6.93 -20.66
N VAL A 467 -29.96 5.89 -20.73
CA VAL A 467 -29.08 5.52 -19.62
C VAL A 467 -27.87 6.45 -19.55
N ASN A 468 -27.49 7.08 -20.68
CA ASN A 468 -26.43 8.07 -20.70
C ASN A 468 -26.90 9.37 -20.04
N GLY A 469 -25.99 10.02 -19.30
CA GLY A 469 -26.30 11.27 -18.61
C GLY A 469 -25.51 11.42 -17.31
N VAL A 470 -25.86 12.48 -16.57
CA VAL A 470 -25.22 12.78 -15.28
C VAL A 470 -26.05 12.17 -14.15
N TYR A 471 -25.40 11.31 -13.37
CA TYR A 471 -25.91 10.66 -12.17
C TYR A 471 -25.39 11.41 -10.96
N THR A 472 -26.28 11.96 -10.15
CA THR A 472 -25.90 12.72 -8.94
C THR A 472 -26.02 11.86 -7.71
N TYR A 473 -25.06 11.99 -6.78
CA TYR A 473 -25.10 11.27 -5.51
C TYR A 473 -26.41 11.56 -4.76
N SER A 474 -27.05 10.48 -4.33
CA SER A 474 -28.38 10.47 -3.71
C SER A 474 -28.40 9.73 -2.37
N GLY A 475 -27.23 9.36 -1.85
CA GLY A 475 -27.07 8.78 -0.52
C GLY A 475 -27.20 9.82 0.59
N GLN A 476 -26.98 9.39 1.84
CA GLN A 476 -27.06 10.30 2.99
C GLN A 476 -25.86 11.27 3.01
N ILE A 477 -26.14 12.55 3.26
CA ILE A 477 -25.15 13.63 3.33
C ILE A 477 -25.31 14.36 4.67
N ILE A 478 -24.21 14.57 5.40
CA ILE A 478 -24.15 15.40 6.61
C ILE A 478 -23.04 16.42 6.43
N ASN A 479 -23.37 17.71 6.58
CA ASN A 479 -22.41 18.83 6.44
C ASN A 479 -21.61 18.78 5.12
N GLY A 480 -22.22 18.36 4.01
CA GLY A 480 -21.58 18.25 2.70
C GLY A 480 -20.70 17.01 2.49
N TYR A 481 -20.60 16.13 3.49
CA TYR A 481 -19.89 14.85 3.40
C TYR A 481 -20.87 13.69 3.27
N ALA A 482 -20.50 12.67 2.50
CA ALA A 482 -21.22 11.40 2.51
C ALA A 482 -21.11 10.75 3.90
N VAL A 483 -22.22 10.23 4.41
CA VAL A 483 -22.22 9.50 5.69
C VAL A 483 -21.47 8.17 5.49
N PRO A 484 -20.39 7.91 6.24
CA PRO A 484 -19.66 6.63 6.16
C PRO A 484 -20.58 5.44 6.45
N ASN A 485 -20.27 4.28 5.87
CA ASN A 485 -21.02 3.02 6.05
C ASN A 485 -22.50 3.06 5.63
N THR A 486 -22.91 4.03 4.82
CA THR A 486 -24.23 4.04 4.15
C THR A 486 -24.10 3.56 2.71
N ASP A 487 -25.20 3.07 2.14
CA ASP A 487 -25.21 2.61 0.75
C ASP A 487 -24.98 3.78 -0.21
N VAL A 488 -23.95 3.64 -1.04
CA VAL A 488 -23.61 4.61 -2.08
C VAL A 488 -24.56 4.42 -3.26
N LYS A 489 -25.36 5.46 -3.54
CA LYS A 489 -26.34 5.47 -4.61
C LYS A 489 -26.27 6.78 -5.39
N TYR A 490 -26.39 6.70 -6.71
CA TYR A 490 -26.56 7.85 -7.59
C TYR A 490 -27.85 7.74 -8.38
N SER A 491 -28.44 8.88 -8.74
CA SER A 491 -29.68 8.94 -9.52
C SER A 491 -29.56 9.89 -10.70
N HIS A 492 -30.12 9.49 -11.83
CA HIS A 492 -30.29 10.26 -13.05
C HIS A 492 -31.78 10.33 -13.39
N GLN A 493 -32.28 11.55 -13.61
CA GLN A 493 -33.63 11.77 -14.10
C GLN A 493 -33.60 11.93 -15.61
N VAL A 494 -34.27 11.03 -16.33
CA VAL A 494 -34.35 11.13 -17.79
C VAL A 494 -35.26 12.29 -18.17
N PRO A 495 -34.78 13.26 -18.98
CA PRO A 495 -35.59 14.42 -19.34
C PRO A 495 -36.90 14.02 -20.06
N PRO A 496 -38.02 14.69 -19.78
CA PRO A 496 -39.33 14.36 -20.34
C PRO A 496 -39.41 14.52 -21.87
N GLU A 497 -38.52 15.32 -22.46
CA GLU A 497 -38.34 15.48 -23.90
C GLU A 497 -37.67 14.28 -24.60
N CYS A 498 -37.13 13.31 -23.86
CA CYS A 498 -36.49 12.14 -24.43
C CYS A 498 -37.54 11.15 -24.94
N THR A 499 -37.52 10.79 -26.23
CA THR A 499 -38.54 9.91 -26.82
C THR A 499 -38.55 8.50 -26.21
N ASP A 500 -37.39 8.04 -25.73
CA ASP A 500 -37.22 6.76 -25.05
C ASP A 500 -36.91 7.01 -23.57
N GLY A 501 -37.71 6.44 -22.67
CA GLY A 501 -37.45 6.50 -21.23
C GLY A 501 -37.79 7.82 -20.53
N ALA A 502 -38.54 8.73 -21.18
CA ALA A 502 -39.03 9.97 -20.56
C ALA A 502 -39.56 9.77 -19.13
N GLY A 503 -39.07 10.57 -18.19
CA GLY A 503 -39.54 10.58 -16.80
C GLY A 503 -39.06 9.42 -15.94
N LYS A 504 -38.27 8.48 -16.48
CA LYS A 504 -37.67 7.41 -15.69
C LYS A 504 -36.57 7.93 -14.78
N THR A 505 -36.49 7.35 -13.57
CA THR A 505 -35.35 7.54 -12.68
C THR A 505 -34.41 6.34 -12.81
N ILE A 506 -33.23 6.56 -13.38
CA ILE A 506 -32.20 5.52 -13.44
C ILE A 506 -31.29 5.68 -12.23
N THR A 507 -30.94 4.57 -11.61
CA THR A 507 -30.12 4.54 -10.40
C THR A 507 -28.86 3.72 -10.63
N LEU A 508 -27.74 4.24 -10.11
CA LEU A 508 -26.47 3.54 -10.04
C LEU A 508 -26.22 3.18 -8.58
N PHE A 509 -26.24 1.90 -8.26
CA PHE A 509 -26.11 1.43 -6.87
C PHE A 509 -25.38 0.10 -6.80
N ARG A 510 -24.93 -0.22 -5.59
CA ARG A 510 -24.25 -1.48 -5.27
C ARG A 510 -25.19 -2.40 -4.51
N CYS A 511 -25.23 -3.66 -4.89
CA CYS A 511 -25.97 -4.70 -4.18
C CYS A 511 -25.05 -5.84 -3.73
N THR A 512 -25.40 -6.50 -2.61
CA THR A 512 -24.73 -7.72 -2.15
C THR A 512 -25.55 -8.92 -2.60
N MET A 513 -24.99 -9.71 -3.50
CA MET A 513 -25.66 -10.91 -4.01
C MET A 513 -25.69 -12.00 -2.94
N ARG A 514 -26.56 -13.01 -3.12
CA ARG A 514 -26.63 -14.20 -2.24
C ARG A 514 -25.30 -14.96 -2.12
N SER A 515 -24.41 -14.79 -3.10
CA SER A 515 -23.05 -15.34 -3.10
C SER A 515 -22.05 -14.53 -2.26
N ASN A 516 -22.51 -13.50 -1.54
CA ASN A 516 -21.71 -12.46 -0.87
C ASN A 516 -20.84 -11.59 -1.81
N ALA A 517 -20.90 -11.82 -3.14
CA ALA A 517 -20.24 -10.94 -4.11
C ALA A 517 -20.97 -9.59 -4.19
N LYS A 518 -20.22 -8.49 -4.25
CA LYS A 518 -20.76 -7.15 -4.50
C LYS A 518 -20.85 -6.88 -6.00
N TRP A 519 -21.96 -6.29 -6.42
CA TRP A 519 -22.23 -5.97 -7.81
C TRP A 519 -22.73 -4.53 -7.92
N TRP A 520 -22.31 -3.83 -8.95
CA TRP A 520 -22.84 -2.53 -9.35
C TRP A 520 -23.89 -2.72 -10.43
N PHE A 521 -24.97 -1.95 -10.36
CA PHE A 521 -26.07 -1.98 -11.30
C PHE A 521 -26.43 -0.57 -11.77
N LEU A 522 -26.78 -0.45 -13.05
CA LEU A 522 -27.52 0.65 -13.64
C LEU A 522 -28.93 0.17 -13.91
N SER A 523 -29.88 0.58 -13.08
CA SER A 523 -31.25 0.06 -13.11
C SER A 523 -32.28 1.16 -12.95
N GLU A 524 -33.42 0.98 -13.61
CA GLU A 524 -34.64 1.72 -13.29
C GLU A 524 -35.22 1.11 -12.01
N ALA A 525 -35.24 1.90 -10.96
CA ALA A 525 -35.72 1.48 -9.65
C ALA A 525 -37.25 1.36 -9.67
N ASP A 526 -37.78 0.27 -9.13
CA ASP A 526 -39.22 0.11 -8.91
C ASP A 526 -39.73 1.17 -7.92
N GLU A 527 -40.89 1.77 -8.21
CA GLU A 527 -41.44 2.87 -7.41
C GLU A 527 -41.83 2.42 -5.99
N ASP A 528 -42.31 1.17 -5.85
CA ASP A 528 -42.79 0.63 -4.58
C ASP A 528 -41.70 -0.12 -3.82
N GLN A 529 -40.77 -0.76 -4.52
CA GLN A 529 -39.76 -1.67 -3.95
C GLN A 529 -38.37 -1.51 -4.61
N PRO A 530 -37.72 -0.35 -4.47
CA PRO A 530 -36.41 -0.10 -5.07
C PRO A 530 -35.34 -1.03 -4.46
N GLY A 531 -34.46 -1.57 -5.30
CA GLY A 531 -33.39 -2.49 -4.91
C GLY A 531 -33.82 -3.96 -4.82
N THR A 532 -34.99 -4.31 -5.35
CA THR A 532 -35.49 -5.69 -5.40
C THR A 532 -35.35 -6.29 -6.80
N ASP A 533 -35.66 -7.57 -6.92
CA ASP A 533 -35.76 -8.33 -8.17
C ASP A 533 -36.86 -7.83 -9.14
N LYS A 534 -37.57 -6.76 -8.76
CA LYS A 534 -38.49 -6.00 -9.63
C LYS A 534 -37.81 -4.87 -10.39
N ASP A 535 -36.62 -4.45 -9.98
CA ASP A 535 -35.87 -3.41 -10.69
C ASP A 535 -35.55 -3.87 -12.12
N VAL A 536 -35.55 -2.93 -13.06
CA VAL A 536 -35.19 -3.20 -14.46
C VAL A 536 -33.71 -2.92 -14.63
N ASP A 537 -32.90 -3.97 -14.55
CA ASP A 537 -31.45 -3.88 -14.75
C ASP A 537 -31.08 -3.72 -16.23
N TYR A 538 -30.30 -2.69 -16.54
CA TYR A 538 -29.76 -2.44 -17.88
C TYR A 538 -28.30 -2.90 -17.97
N TYR A 539 -27.46 -2.50 -17.03
CA TYR A 539 -26.05 -2.87 -17.04
C TYR A 539 -25.59 -3.28 -15.66
N GLN A 540 -24.65 -4.22 -15.59
CA GLN A 540 -24.13 -4.75 -14.34
C GLN A 540 -22.61 -4.95 -14.39
N HIS A 541 -21.97 -4.85 -13.23
CA HIS A 541 -20.56 -5.15 -13.06
C HIS A 541 -20.32 -5.88 -11.74
N LYS A 542 -19.61 -7.02 -11.81
CA LYS A 542 -19.19 -7.76 -10.61
C LYS A 542 -17.94 -7.10 -10.03
N SER A 543 -18.07 -6.44 -8.88
CA SER A 543 -16.95 -5.76 -8.22
C SER A 543 -15.83 -6.74 -7.88
N LYS A 544 -14.59 -6.29 -8.11
CA LYS A 544 -13.41 -6.83 -7.41
C LYS A 544 -13.33 -6.18 -6.03
N GLN A 545 -12.51 -6.74 -5.14
CA GLN A 545 -12.38 -6.26 -3.75
C GLN A 545 -12.05 -4.75 -3.65
N HIS A 546 -11.28 -4.20 -4.59
CA HIS A 546 -10.95 -2.77 -4.65
C HIS A 546 -12.02 -1.90 -5.33
N ASP A 547 -12.94 -2.50 -6.09
CA ASP A 547 -14.02 -1.82 -6.81
C ASP A 547 -15.33 -1.84 -6.02
N GLU A 548 -15.32 -2.30 -4.77
CA GLU A 548 -16.53 -2.39 -3.96
C GLU A 548 -17.01 -1.02 -3.48
N ALA A 549 -16.11 -0.06 -3.29
CA ALA A 549 -16.46 1.26 -2.72
C ALA A 549 -16.94 2.26 -3.78
N ILE A 550 -16.50 2.12 -5.03
CA ILE A 550 -16.81 3.05 -6.12
C ILE A 550 -17.18 2.29 -7.41
N PRO A 551 -18.16 2.79 -8.18
CA PRO A 551 -18.46 2.26 -9.51
C PRO A 551 -17.23 2.29 -10.43
N PRO A 552 -16.94 1.19 -11.16
CA PRO A 552 -15.81 1.15 -12.08
C PRO A 552 -16.09 1.94 -13.35
N GLN A 553 -15.04 2.51 -13.93
CA GLN A 553 -15.13 3.28 -15.17
C GLN A 553 -15.49 2.40 -16.39
N TYR A 554 -15.02 1.15 -16.42
CA TYR A 554 -15.15 0.21 -17.54
C TYR A 554 -15.53 -1.20 -17.07
N GLY A 555 -15.67 -2.14 -18.02
CA GLY A 555 -15.93 -3.55 -17.73
C GLY A 555 -17.39 -3.88 -17.40
N TRP A 556 -18.30 -3.00 -17.77
CA TRP A 556 -19.74 -3.21 -17.63
C TRP A 556 -20.22 -4.30 -18.59
N THR A 557 -21.21 -5.07 -18.16
CA THR A 557 -21.85 -6.12 -18.96
C THR A 557 -23.32 -5.77 -19.19
N THR A 558 -23.84 -6.13 -20.37
CA THR A 558 -25.23 -5.93 -20.76
C THR A 558 -26.14 -6.93 -20.04
N CYS A 559 -27.22 -6.43 -19.43
CA CYS A 559 -28.33 -7.23 -18.93
C CYS A 559 -29.37 -7.49 -20.03
N ARG A 560 -30.43 -8.25 -19.71
CA ARG A 560 -31.49 -8.65 -20.65
C ARG A 560 -32.19 -7.47 -21.33
N ASN A 561 -32.32 -6.34 -20.64
CA ASN A 561 -33.03 -5.16 -21.11
C ASN A 561 -32.12 -4.11 -21.74
N SER A 562 -30.83 -4.41 -21.99
CA SER A 562 -29.89 -3.47 -22.60
C SER A 562 -29.41 -3.82 -24.00
N ARG A 563 -28.56 -2.94 -24.55
CA ARG A 563 -27.94 -3.06 -25.86
C ARG A 563 -26.47 -2.68 -25.75
N ASP A 564 -25.66 -3.31 -26.59
CA ASP A 564 -24.27 -2.91 -26.81
C ASP A 564 -24.19 -1.53 -27.49
N PRO A 565 -23.14 -0.73 -27.21
CA PRO A 565 -22.03 -1.06 -26.30
C PRO A 565 -22.37 -0.89 -24.81
N ALA A 566 -21.57 -1.50 -23.95
CA ALA A 566 -21.63 -1.28 -22.52
C ALA A 566 -21.17 0.16 -22.14
N PRO A 567 -21.69 0.74 -21.05
CA PRO A 567 -21.39 2.12 -20.68
C PRO A 567 -19.95 2.32 -20.21
N THR A 568 -19.51 3.57 -20.31
CA THR A 568 -18.30 4.11 -19.66
C THR A 568 -18.72 5.15 -18.61
N LEU A 569 -18.13 5.08 -17.42
CA LEU A 569 -18.47 5.97 -16.29
C LEU A 569 -17.31 6.91 -15.95
N LEU A 570 -17.53 8.22 -16.04
CA LEU A 570 -16.55 9.23 -15.64
C LEU A 570 -16.93 9.82 -14.28
N SER A 571 -16.10 9.60 -13.25
CA SER A 571 -16.32 10.21 -11.93
C SER A 571 -16.09 11.71 -11.97
N MET A 572 -16.99 12.49 -11.39
CA MET A 572 -16.93 13.96 -11.36
C MET A 572 -17.02 14.49 -9.93
N GLY A 573 -15.96 15.21 -9.52
CA GLY A 573 -15.84 15.79 -8.19
C GLY A 573 -15.84 14.76 -7.05
N VAL A 574 -15.79 15.24 -5.82
CA VAL A 574 -15.85 14.42 -4.60
C VAL A 574 -16.93 14.96 -3.66
N MET A 575 -17.53 14.07 -2.87
CA MET A 575 -18.57 14.42 -1.90
C MET A 575 -17.97 15.01 -0.62
N VAL A 576 -17.57 16.28 -0.74
CA VAL A 576 -17.10 17.16 0.35
C VAL A 576 -17.71 18.57 0.17
N PRO A 577 -17.72 19.44 1.20
CA PRO A 577 -18.10 20.83 1.02
C PRO A 577 -17.30 21.51 -0.09
N HIS A 578 -17.95 22.37 -0.87
CA HIS A 578 -17.29 23.09 -1.95
C HIS A 578 -16.08 23.89 -1.43
N GLY A 579 -14.93 23.74 -2.10
CA GLY A 579 -13.66 24.36 -1.72
C GLY A 579 -12.83 23.52 -0.74
N GLN A 580 -13.36 22.41 -0.22
CA GLN A 580 -12.66 21.49 0.69
C GLN A 580 -12.11 20.23 -0.02
N GLU A 581 -12.11 20.18 -1.35
CA GLU A 581 -11.59 19.07 -2.14
C GLU A 581 -10.10 18.80 -1.84
N HIS A 582 -9.33 19.88 -1.65
CA HIS A 582 -7.92 19.82 -1.24
C HIS A 582 -7.70 19.31 0.20
N GLY A 583 -8.76 19.26 1.01
CA GLY A 583 -8.75 18.72 2.37
C GLY A 583 -8.85 17.20 2.42
N THR A 584 -9.08 16.51 1.31
CA THR A 584 -9.10 15.04 1.27
C THR A 584 -7.71 14.46 1.55
N LEU A 585 -7.66 13.27 2.17
CA LEU A 585 -6.39 12.65 2.57
C LEU A 585 -5.46 12.41 1.37
N GLU A 586 -6.00 12.07 0.21
CA GLU A 586 -5.21 11.88 -1.02
C GLU A 586 -4.53 13.18 -1.47
N HIS A 587 -5.26 14.30 -1.49
CA HIS A 587 -4.69 15.60 -1.83
C HIS A 587 -3.68 16.05 -0.78
N GLN A 588 -3.97 15.83 0.50
CA GLN A 588 -3.04 16.10 1.58
C GLN A 588 -1.75 15.25 1.47
N LEU A 589 -1.85 13.97 1.10
CA LEU A 589 -0.71 13.08 0.90
C LEU A 589 0.12 13.51 -0.32
N ALA A 590 -0.54 13.80 -1.44
CA ALA A 590 0.11 14.32 -2.64
C ALA A 590 0.86 15.62 -2.37
N ASN A 591 0.20 16.57 -1.70
CA ASN A 591 0.80 17.84 -1.31
C ASN A 591 1.97 17.64 -0.33
N TRP A 592 1.83 16.76 0.66
CA TRP A 592 2.92 16.42 1.59
C TRP A 592 4.14 15.86 0.85
N ALA A 593 3.93 14.93 -0.09
CA ALA A 593 5.02 14.31 -0.85
C ALA A 593 5.80 15.36 -1.65
N MET A 594 5.09 16.30 -2.26
CA MET A 594 5.66 17.41 -3.04
C MET A 594 6.39 18.43 -2.14
N GLN A 595 5.77 18.86 -1.04
CA GLN A 595 6.34 19.86 -0.14
C GLN A 595 7.57 19.36 0.61
N CYS A 596 7.59 18.07 0.98
CA CYS A 596 8.70 17.48 1.73
C CYS A 596 9.85 17.00 0.83
N GLY A 597 9.71 17.14 -0.50
CA GLY A 597 10.68 16.68 -1.48
C GLY A 597 10.88 15.16 -1.46
N VAL A 598 9.81 14.39 -1.25
CA VAL A 598 9.89 12.93 -1.04
C VAL A 598 10.38 12.22 -2.30
N ILE A 599 10.05 12.74 -3.49
CA ILE A 599 10.51 12.21 -4.78
C ILE A 599 12.02 12.39 -4.93
N GLU A 600 12.53 13.56 -4.54
CA GLU A 600 13.96 13.89 -4.59
C GLU A 600 14.79 13.00 -3.64
N LEU A 601 14.17 12.44 -2.59
CA LEU A 601 14.82 11.43 -1.72
C LEU A 601 14.95 10.05 -2.38
N VAL A 602 14.14 9.76 -3.40
CA VAL A 602 14.25 8.55 -4.23
C VAL A 602 15.28 8.76 -5.34
N LEU A 603 15.21 9.91 -6.00
CA LEU A 603 15.90 10.20 -7.26
C LEU A 603 17.12 11.13 -7.08
N GLY A 604 17.60 11.30 -5.85
CA GLY A 604 18.75 12.15 -5.51
C GLY A 604 20.11 11.45 -5.65
N ASP A 605 21.18 12.07 -5.16
CA ASP A 605 22.56 11.59 -5.41
C ASP A 605 22.94 10.23 -4.76
N SER A 606 22.08 9.68 -3.90
CA SER A 606 22.32 8.44 -3.15
C SER A 606 21.15 7.45 -3.29
N VAL A 607 20.80 7.17 -4.55
CA VAL A 607 19.75 6.21 -4.92
C VAL A 607 20.18 4.78 -4.62
N HIS A 608 19.28 4.02 -4.00
CA HIS A 608 19.42 2.58 -3.83
C HIS A 608 18.32 1.87 -4.62
N ARG A 609 18.64 0.77 -5.31
CA ARG A 609 17.68 0.04 -6.17
C ARG A 609 16.36 -0.27 -5.46
N GLU A 610 16.43 -0.90 -4.28
CA GLU A 610 15.24 -1.24 -3.48
C GLU A 610 14.38 -0.02 -3.09
N VAL A 611 14.99 1.16 -2.93
CA VAL A 611 14.25 2.40 -2.65
C VAL A 611 13.46 2.83 -3.89
N VAL A 612 14.05 2.74 -5.09
CA VAL A 612 13.36 3.01 -6.35
C VAL A 612 12.18 2.05 -6.52
N ALA A 613 12.43 0.74 -6.37
CA ALA A 613 11.40 -0.29 -6.51
C ALA A 613 10.20 -0.05 -5.57
N ARG A 614 10.45 0.22 -4.28
CA ARG A 614 9.38 0.47 -3.30
C ARG A 614 8.71 1.84 -3.44
N SER A 615 9.32 2.80 -4.12
CA SER A 615 8.73 4.11 -4.37
C SER A 615 7.74 4.14 -5.53
N GLN A 616 7.74 3.11 -6.40
CA GLN A 616 6.87 3.07 -7.59
C GLN A 616 5.40 3.35 -7.30
N PRO A 617 4.77 2.81 -6.23
CA PRO A 617 3.37 3.12 -5.91
C PRO A 617 3.13 4.61 -5.64
N LEU A 618 4.06 5.31 -4.99
CA LEU A 618 3.96 6.75 -4.76
C LEU A 618 4.00 7.52 -6.07
N LEU A 619 4.95 7.23 -6.96
CA LEU A 619 5.04 7.96 -8.22
C LEU A 619 3.83 7.69 -9.12
N LYS A 620 3.31 6.45 -9.14
CA LYS A 620 2.06 6.12 -9.83
C LYS A 620 0.88 6.88 -9.25
N PHE A 621 0.77 6.93 -7.93
CA PHE A 621 -0.25 7.72 -7.23
C PHE A 621 -0.16 9.21 -7.60
N LEU A 622 1.04 9.80 -7.59
CA LEU A 622 1.24 11.21 -7.95
C LEU A 622 0.96 11.51 -9.43
N ALA A 623 1.29 10.57 -10.32
CA ALA A 623 0.94 10.66 -11.74
C ALA A 623 -0.58 10.60 -11.94
N GLN A 624 -1.28 9.66 -11.29
CA GLN A 624 -2.74 9.55 -11.33
C GLN A 624 -3.45 10.80 -10.77
N LYS A 625 -2.87 11.45 -9.76
CA LYS A 625 -3.37 12.73 -9.23
C LYS A 625 -2.93 13.95 -10.04
N GLN A 626 -2.18 13.75 -11.13
CA GLN A 626 -1.68 14.80 -12.03
C GLN A 626 -0.87 15.90 -11.31
N VAL A 627 -0.18 15.54 -10.24
CA VAL A 627 0.68 16.47 -9.47
C VAL A 627 2.16 16.32 -9.81
N LEU A 628 2.53 15.27 -10.54
CA LEU A 628 3.90 15.02 -10.96
C LEU A 628 4.34 16.07 -11.98
N GLN A 629 5.55 16.61 -11.81
CA GLN A 629 6.10 17.68 -12.64
C GLN A 629 7.21 17.15 -13.54
N SER A 630 7.38 17.77 -14.72
CA SER A 630 8.47 17.45 -15.66
C SER A 630 9.84 17.40 -14.96
N LYS A 631 10.15 18.38 -14.10
CA LYS A 631 11.44 18.45 -13.37
C LYS A 631 11.79 17.14 -12.64
N GLN A 632 10.79 16.41 -12.14
CA GLN A 632 10.97 15.16 -11.39
C GLN A 632 11.22 13.98 -12.32
N LEU A 633 10.50 13.91 -13.44
CA LEU A 633 10.74 12.93 -14.51
C LEU A 633 12.13 13.11 -15.13
N LEU A 634 12.52 14.36 -15.37
CA LEU A 634 13.86 14.69 -15.88
C LEU A 634 14.95 14.40 -14.85
N ALA A 635 14.68 14.58 -13.56
CA ALA A 635 15.61 14.17 -12.50
C ALA A 635 15.80 12.65 -12.50
N ALA A 636 14.73 11.86 -12.60
CA ALA A 636 14.81 10.40 -12.72
C ALA A 636 15.66 9.98 -13.93
N TRP A 637 15.40 10.59 -15.10
CA TRP A 637 16.19 10.30 -16.30
C TRP A 637 17.67 10.66 -16.12
N ARG A 638 17.97 11.81 -15.49
CA ARG A 638 19.35 12.23 -15.21
C ARG A 638 20.10 11.22 -14.36
N VAL A 639 19.47 10.62 -13.35
CA VAL A 639 20.07 9.56 -12.51
C VAL A 639 20.63 8.44 -13.38
N CYS A 640 19.90 8.02 -14.42
CA CYS A 640 20.34 6.96 -15.32
C CYS A 640 21.59 7.35 -16.11
N THR A 641 21.70 8.63 -16.51
CA THR A 641 22.80 9.16 -17.31
C THR A 641 24.02 9.63 -16.50
N SER A 642 23.89 9.82 -15.18
CA SER A 642 24.92 10.44 -14.32
C SER A 642 25.86 9.44 -13.63
N LYS A 643 26.08 8.26 -14.22
CA LYS A 643 26.87 7.14 -13.67
C LYS A 643 26.24 6.44 -12.46
N ALA A 644 24.92 6.28 -12.44
CA ALA A 644 24.28 5.37 -11.50
C ALA A 644 24.72 3.91 -11.76
N ASP A 645 24.63 3.08 -10.72
CA ASP A 645 24.80 1.64 -10.84
C ASP A 645 23.80 1.05 -11.86
N ALA A 646 24.23 0.10 -12.68
CA ALA A 646 23.41 -0.45 -13.77
C ALA A 646 22.09 -1.06 -13.24
N ALA A 647 22.11 -1.66 -12.05
CA ALA A 647 20.93 -2.20 -11.41
C ALA A 647 19.94 -1.10 -10.94
N VAL A 648 20.46 0.07 -10.56
CA VAL A 648 19.63 1.24 -10.24
C VAL A 648 19.02 1.81 -11.53
N SER A 649 19.81 2.00 -12.58
CA SER A 649 19.32 2.51 -13.87
C SER A 649 18.22 1.62 -14.45
N SER A 650 18.40 0.29 -14.42
CA SER A 650 17.37 -0.67 -14.86
C SER A 650 16.05 -0.51 -14.11
N GLU A 651 16.10 -0.32 -12.79
CA GLU A 651 14.92 -0.10 -11.97
C GLU A 651 14.25 1.24 -12.26
N VAL A 652 15.04 2.28 -12.54
CA VAL A 652 14.52 3.60 -12.93
C VAL A 652 13.88 3.55 -14.32
N TYR A 653 14.43 2.80 -15.27
CA TYR A 653 13.80 2.58 -16.58
C TYR A 653 12.44 1.90 -16.42
N ALA A 654 12.38 0.80 -15.65
CA ALA A 654 11.14 0.10 -15.37
C ALA A 654 10.10 1.02 -14.70
N LEU A 655 10.54 1.84 -13.75
CA LEU A 655 9.70 2.87 -13.11
C LEU A 655 9.15 3.86 -14.15
N LEU A 656 10.01 4.51 -14.95
CA LEU A 656 9.60 5.53 -15.93
C LEU A 656 8.65 4.95 -16.98
N VAL A 657 8.95 3.75 -17.49
CA VAL A 657 8.07 3.03 -18.43
C VAL A 657 6.71 2.75 -17.80
N SER A 658 6.68 2.28 -16.54
CA SER A 658 5.43 1.98 -15.84
C SER A 658 4.58 3.22 -15.54
N LEU A 659 5.16 4.42 -15.58
CA LEU A 659 4.44 5.68 -15.40
C LEU A 659 3.82 6.18 -16.70
N LEU A 660 4.39 5.88 -17.88
CA LEU A 660 3.94 6.43 -19.17
C LEU A 660 2.42 6.37 -19.38
N PRO A 661 1.70 5.26 -19.09
CA PRO A 661 0.25 5.22 -19.27
C PRO A 661 -0.57 6.09 -18.31
N THR A 662 0.05 6.54 -17.22
CA THR A 662 -0.58 7.37 -16.18
C THR A 662 -0.22 8.84 -16.29
N LEU A 663 0.77 9.19 -17.12
CA LEU A 663 1.16 10.58 -17.35
C LEU A 663 0.17 11.28 -18.28
N THR A 664 0.12 12.61 -18.19
CA THR A 664 -0.51 13.41 -19.24
C THR A 664 0.33 13.34 -20.52
N ASP A 665 -0.30 13.49 -21.68
CA ASP A 665 0.38 13.45 -22.97
C ASP A 665 1.58 14.44 -23.00
N ASP A 666 1.39 15.66 -22.51
CA ASP A 666 2.45 16.68 -22.46
C ASP A 666 3.68 16.24 -21.65
N LEU A 667 3.47 15.65 -20.47
CA LEU A 667 4.58 15.20 -19.61
C LEU A 667 5.29 13.97 -20.19
N ALA A 668 4.53 13.05 -20.79
CA ALA A 668 5.09 11.88 -21.45
C ALA A 668 5.94 12.29 -22.67
N ILE A 669 5.44 13.22 -23.50
CA ILE A 669 6.16 13.77 -24.65
C ILE A 669 7.44 14.48 -24.19
N GLU A 670 7.39 15.26 -23.11
CA GLU A 670 8.55 15.96 -22.58
C GLU A 670 9.63 14.99 -22.08
N LEU A 671 9.24 13.91 -21.39
CA LEU A 671 10.15 12.84 -20.99
C LEU A 671 10.79 12.17 -22.21
N LEU A 672 10.00 11.73 -23.18
CA LEU A 672 10.50 11.06 -24.39
C LEU A 672 11.42 11.97 -25.21
N SER A 673 11.08 13.26 -25.30
CA SER A 673 11.89 14.27 -25.97
C SER A 673 13.24 14.47 -25.26
N ALA A 674 13.26 14.44 -23.92
CA ALA A 674 14.49 14.53 -23.15
C ALA A 674 15.38 13.29 -23.34
N VAL A 675 14.80 12.08 -23.33
CA VAL A 675 15.50 10.83 -23.65
C VAL A 675 16.12 10.90 -25.06
N GLN A 676 15.34 11.36 -26.04
CA GLN A 676 15.82 11.54 -27.41
C GLN A 676 16.91 12.62 -27.51
N ALA A 677 16.82 13.71 -26.76
CA ALA A 677 17.82 14.76 -26.73
C ALA A 677 19.16 14.25 -26.17
N THR A 678 19.13 13.36 -25.17
CA THR A 678 20.33 12.69 -24.63
C THR A 678 21.04 11.87 -25.70
N LEU A 679 20.30 11.16 -26.55
CA LEU A 679 20.85 10.44 -27.70
C LEU A 679 21.51 11.39 -28.72
N ARG A 680 20.90 12.55 -29.00
CA ARG A 680 21.47 13.54 -29.93
C ARG A 680 22.71 14.24 -29.39
N GLN A 681 22.76 14.52 -28.09
CA GLN A 681 23.93 15.14 -27.47
C GLN A 681 25.16 14.23 -27.49
N SER A 682 24.96 12.91 -27.47
CA SER A 682 26.03 11.93 -27.64
C SER A 682 26.77 12.09 -28.97
N LEU A 683 26.05 12.31 -30.08
CA LEU A 683 26.61 12.46 -31.43
C LEU A 683 27.58 13.64 -31.58
N HIS A 684 27.47 14.66 -30.72
CA HIS A 684 28.32 15.86 -30.77
C HIS A 684 29.51 15.84 -29.80
N ASN A 685 29.52 14.94 -28.82
CA ASN A 685 30.58 14.87 -27.82
C ASN A 685 31.63 13.82 -28.21
N ALA A 686 32.76 14.27 -28.78
CA ALA A 686 33.91 13.41 -29.13
C ALA A 686 34.57 12.69 -27.92
N ALA A 687 34.10 12.96 -26.69
CA ALA A 687 34.65 12.47 -25.44
C ALA A 687 33.88 11.25 -24.90
N GLY A 688 33.69 10.20 -25.72
CA GLY A 688 33.47 8.80 -25.29
C GLY A 688 32.30 8.46 -24.35
N ASN A 689 31.41 9.40 -24.02
CA ASN A 689 30.28 9.17 -23.11
C ASN A 689 29.01 9.00 -23.96
N ASP A 690 28.95 7.88 -24.69
CA ASP A 690 27.82 7.57 -25.55
C ASP A 690 26.65 7.04 -24.71
N ASN A 691 25.59 7.84 -24.57
CA ASN A 691 24.38 7.46 -23.84
C ASN A 691 23.45 6.54 -24.65
N LEU A 692 23.91 6.01 -25.79
CA LEU A 692 23.15 5.08 -26.63
C LEU A 692 22.69 3.85 -25.83
N LEU A 693 23.55 3.32 -24.95
CA LEU A 693 23.22 2.14 -24.16
C LEU A 693 22.04 2.42 -23.21
N GLU A 694 22.08 3.52 -22.49
CA GLU A 694 21.03 3.94 -21.55
C GLU A 694 19.68 4.14 -22.26
N VAL A 695 19.71 4.77 -23.43
CA VAL A 695 18.51 5.00 -24.26
C VAL A 695 17.97 3.68 -24.85
N ALA A 696 18.86 2.76 -25.24
CA ALA A 696 18.49 1.44 -25.72
C ALA A 696 17.89 0.55 -24.62
N GLU A 697 18.47 0.56 -23.41
CA GLU A 697 17.94 -0.14 -22.24
C GLU A 697 16.56 0.38 -21.83
N PHE A 698 16.37 1.72 -21.83
CA PHE A 698 15.06 2.32 -21.61
C PHE A 698 14.02 1.83 -22.64
N CYS A 699 14.38 1.82 -23.92
CA CYS A 699 13.50 1.34 -24.97
C CYS A 699 13.26 -0.18 -24.90
N HIS A 700 14.23 -0.95 -24.40
CA HIS A 700 14.07 -2.38 -24.18
C HIS A 700 13.09 -2.66 -23.03
N ALA A 701 13.19 -1.91 -21.93
CA ALA A 701 12.22 -1.95 -20.84
C ALA A 701 10.81 -1.59 -21.35
N LEU A 702 10.70 -0.61 -22.25
CA LEU A 702 9.43 -0.25 -22.89
C LEU A 702 8.87 -1.41 -23.74
N ALA A 703 9.69 -2.03 -24.58
CA ALA A 703 9.29 -3.13 -25.44
C ALA A 703 8.86 -4.39 -24.66
N THR A 704 9.48 -4.65 -23.51
CA THR A 704 9.21 -5.84 -22.69
C THR A 704 8.04 -5.66 -21.72
N ALA A 705 7.70 -4.42 -21.36
CA ALA A 705 6.55 -4.12 -20.52
C ALA A 705 5.21 -4.46 -21.19
N ASP A 706 5.14 -4.40 -22.53
CA ASP A 706 3.91 -4.69 -23.30
C ASP A 706 3.60 -6.20 -23.41
N ASP A 707 4.62 -7.06 -23.33
CA ASP A 707 4.47 -8.51 -23.40
C ASP A 707 3.91 -9.12 -22.10
N THR A 708 4.14 -8.47 -20.95
CA THR A 708 3.76 -8.98 -19.62
C THR A 708 2.29 -8.72 -19.27
N THR A 709 1.67 -7.69 -19.85
CA THR A 709 0.23 -7.39 -19.72
C THR A 709 -0.64 -8.34 -20.56
N SER A 710 -0.09 -8.87 -21.65
CA SER A 710 -0.80 -9.76 -22.59
C SER A 710 -0.91 -11.22 -22.11
N SER A 711 -0.05 -11.65 -21.18
CA SER A 711 0.14 -13.06 -20.82
C SER A 711 -0.51 -13.50 -19.49
N SER A 712 -1.10 -12.59 -18.71
CA SER A 712 -1.57 -12.87 -17.35
C SER A 712 -3.07 -13.19 -17.19
N THR A 713 -3.83 -13.39 -18.28
CA THR A 713 -5.28 -13.70 -18.20
C THR A 713 -5.66 -15.14 -18.61
N SER A 714 -4.70 -16.05 -18.77
CA SER A 714 -4.95 -17.38 -19.35
C SER A 714 -4.59 -18.53 -18.41
N THR A 715 -5.27 -18.67 -17.27
CA THR A 715 -5.24 -19.95 -16.53
C THR A 715 -6.55 -20.22 -15.79
N THR A 716 -7.06 -21.46 -15.94
CA THR A 716 -8.32 -22.06 -15.42
C THR A 716 -9.58 -21.64 -16.21
N THR A 717 -10.41 -22.51 -16.82
CA THR A 717 -10.77 -23.92 -16.58
C THR A 717 -11.43 -24.49 -17.85
N THR A 718 -10.95 -25.62 -18.37
CA THR A 718 -11.62 -26.39 -19.43
C THR A 718 -12.67 -27.32 -18.83
N THR A 719 -13.96 -27.03 -19.08
CA THR A 719 -15.02 -28.06 -19.13
C THR A 719 -15.95 -27.79 -20.31
N SER A 720 -16.29 -28.89 -20.96
CA SER A 720 -16.98 -29.07 -22.23
C SER A 720 -18.45 -28.62 -22.27
N SER A 721 -18.88 -28.02 -23.39
CA SER A 721 -20.13 -28.41 -24.09
C SER A 721 -20.28 -27.71 -25.45
N ASN A 722 -20.66 -28.50 -26.46
CA ASN A 722 -20.98 -28.15 -27.85
C ASN A 722 -22.19 -27.20 -27.99
N ALA A 723 -22.13 -26.23 -28.92
CA ALA A 723 -23.21 -25.88 -29.87
C ALA A 723 -22.80 -24.76 -30.86
N ASP A 724 -22.90 -25.10 -32.15
CA ASP A 724 -23.10 -24.35 -33.42
C ASP A 724 -22.39 -23.02 -33.79
N PRO A 725 -21.86 -22.91 -35.04
CA PRO A 725 -21.28 -21.68 -35.59
C PRO A 725 -22.17 -21.04 -36.67
N SER A 726 -22.66 -19.82 -36.43
CA SER A 726 -23.02 -18.88 -37.52
C SER A 726 -23.26 -17.48 -36.98
N ASN A 727 -22.32 -16.55 -37.15
CA ASN A 727 -22.51 -15.30 -37.91
C ASN A 727 -21.29 -14.38 -37.73
N SER A 728 -20.49 -14.25 -38.78
CA SER A 728 -19.44 -13.23 -38.90
C SER A 728 -19.98 -12.03 -39.66
N ASN A 729 -19.86 -10.83 -39.11
CA ASN A 729 -19.51 -9.64 -39.88
C ASN A 729 -19.14 -8.44 -38.99
N HIS A 730 -17.94 -7.91 -39.29
CA HIS A 730 -17.41 -6.56 -39.12
C HIS A 730 -18.22 -5.52 -38.31
N THR A 731 -17.62 -5.05 -37.22
CA THR A 731 -17.08 -3.67 -37.09
C THR A 731 -16.10 -3.66 -35.92
N ASN A 732 -14.80 -3.60 -36.21
CA ASN A 732 -13.74 -3.52 -35.22
C ASN A 732 -13.34 -2.05 -35.09
N THR A 733 -13.97 -1.33 -34.17
CA THR A 733 -13.59 0.03 -33.77
C THR A 733 -13.84 0.19 -32.28
N ASN A 734 -12.77 0.56 -31.57
CA ASN A 734 -12.74 1.04 -30.18
C ASN A 734 -12.98 -0.03 -29.11
N ASN A 735 -11.95 -0.83 -28.86
CA ASN A 735 -11.80 -1.58 -27.62
C ASN A 735 -10.41 -1.30 -27.01
N THR A 736 -10.15 -0.06 -26.59
CA THR A 736 -9.02 0.29 -25.71
C THR A 736 -9.44 0.13 -24.25
N GLY A 737 -9.76 -1.11 -23.88
CA GLY A 737 -9.96 -1.50 -22.50
C GLY A 737 -8.62 -1.79 -21.83
N GLY A 738 -8.07 -0.79 -21.12
CA GLY A 738 -7.00 -0.97 -20.14
C GLY A 738 -5.68 -0.29 -20.49
N GLY A 739 -5.36 0.79 -19.76
CA GLY A 739 -3.97 1.21 -19.47
C GLY A 739 -3.00 1.43 -20.65
N GLY A 740 -3.49 1.63 -21.87
CA GLY A 740 -2.64 1.87 -23.04
C GLY A 740 -2.20 3.33 -23.15
N VAL A 741 -0.99 3.54 -23.66
CA VAL A 741 -0.45 4.86 -24.01
C VAL A 741 -1.28 5.49 -25.15
N SER A 742 -1.47 6.81 -25.14
CA SER A 742 -2.21 7.54 -26.20
C SER A 742 -1.51 7.44 -27.56
N ASP A 743 -2.25 7.61 -28.66
CA ASP A 743 -1.68 7.53 -30.02
C ASP A 743 -0.58 8.58 -30.27
N ILE A 744 -0.69 9.75 -29.62
CA ILE A 744 0.30 10.83 -29.70
C ILE A 744 1.59 10.41 -28.99
N VAL A 745 1.50 9.85 -27.79
CA VAL A 745 2.69 9.40 -27.06
C VAL A 745 3.31 8.16 -27.73
N ARG A 746 2.48 7.23 -28.26
CA ARG A 746 2.93 6.10 -29.08
C ARG A 746 3.73 6.57 -30.30
N THR A 747 3.30 7.65 -30.95
CA THR A 747 4.04 8.29 -32.05
C THR A 747 5.44 8.73 -31.62
N GLU A 748 5.58 9.37 -30.46
CA GLU A 748 6.88 9.81 -29.94
C GLU A 748 7.78 8.64 -29.55
N VAL A 749 7.21 7.57 -28.98
CA VAL A 749 7.92 6.31 -28.74
C VAL A 749 8.51 5.75 -30.04
N LEU A 750 7.73 5.70 -31.11
CA LEU A 750 8.20 5.20 -32.40
C LEU A 750 9.31 6.08 -33.00
N LYS A 751 9.22 7.41 -32.86
CA LYS A 751 10.28 8.33 -33.28
C LYS A 751 11.57 8.10 -32.48
N LEU A 752 11.48 7.83 -31.19
CA LEU A 752 12.64 7.50 -30.34
C LEU A 752 13.29 6.18 -30.78
N LEU A 753 12.49 5.11 -30.94
CA LEU A 753 12.96 3.81 -31.43
C LEU A 753 13.61 3.91 -32.81
N TRP A 754 13.02 4.68 -33.72
CA TRP A 754 13.60 4.95 -35.03
C TRP A 754 14.95 5.67 -34.93
N SER A 755 15.08 6.61 -34.00
CA SER A 755 16.35 7.31 -33.73
C SER A 755 17.46 6.35 -33.27
N ILE A 756 17.11 5.30 -32.51
CA ILE A 756 18.05 4.25 -32.13
C ILE A 756 18.43 3.40 -33.35
N LEU A 757 17.46 2.93 -34.12
CA LEU A 757 17.73 2.06 -35.27
C LEU A 757 18.56 2.73 -36.37
N THR A 758 18.46 4.06 -36.48
CA THR A 758 19.25 4.88 -37.41
C THR A 758 20.60 5.32 -36.83
N HIS A 759 20.90 5.05 -35.56
CA HIS A 759 22.17 5.41 -34.93
C HIS A 759 23.33 4.59 -35.50
N ALA A 760 24.49 5.22 -35.72
CA ALA A 760 25.65 4.59 -36.38
C ALA A 760 26.12 3.30 -35.67
N GLN A 761 26.10 3.31 -34.34
CA GLN A 761 26.54 2.18 -33.50
C GLN A 761 25.41 1.20 -33.12
N SER A 762 24.22 1.30 -33.69
CA SER A 762 23.09 0.48 -33.21
C SER A 762 23.27 -1.04 -33.37
N ASP A 763 24.11 -1.52 -34.31
CA ASP A 763 24.42 -2.95 -34.45
C ASP A 763 25.22 -3.54 -33.28
N THR A 764 25.82 -2.71 -32.41
CA THR A 764 26.55 -3.20 -31.23
C THR A 764 25.63 -3.47 -30.04
N LEU A 765 24.35 -3.09 -30.13
CA LEU A 765 23.39 -3.23 -29.05
C LEU A 765 22.94 -4.67 -28.88
N GLN A 766 23.02 -5.19 -27.65
CA GLN A 766 22.54 -6.53 -27.29
C GLN A 766 21.05 -6.73 -27.60
N HIS A 767 20.26 -5.67 -27.47
CA HIS A 767 18.79 -5.70 -27.59
C HIS A 767 18.27 -5.26 -28.97
N TYR A 768 19.15 -5.08 -29.97
CA TYR A 768 18.77 -4.56 -31.29
C TYR A 768 17.62 -5.33 -31.94
N ASP A 769 17.68 -6.67 -31.95
CA ASP A 769 16.66 -7.51 -32.57
C ASP A 769 15.31 -7.44 -31.85
N THR A 770 15.32 -7.34 -30.51
CA THR A 770 14.09 -7.15 -29.71
C THR A 770 13.44 -5.81 -30.03
N LEU A 771 14.22 -4.73 -30.08
CA LEU A 771 13.71 -3.39 -30.44
C LEU A 771 13.17 -3.36 -31.87
N LYS A 772 13.87 -4.01 -32.80
CA LYS A 772 13.44 -4.15 -34.19
C LYS A 772 12.16 -4.98 -34.32
N HIS A 773 11.99 -6.02 -33.52
CA HIS A 773 10.75 -6.79 -33.47
C HIS A 773 9.59 -5.94 -32.97
N TYR A 774 9.78 -5.24 -31.85
CA TYR A 774 8.75 -4.37 -31.26
C TYR A 774 8.28 -3.28 -32.24
N ILE A 775 9.21 -2.53 -32.86
CA ILE A 775 8.83 -1.50 -33.85
C ILE A 775 8.12 -2.13 -35.06
N THR A 776 8.44 -3.36 -35.44
CA THR A 776 7.77 -4.05 -36.55
C THR A 776 6.30 -4.29 -36.23
N THR A 777 6.02 -4.75 -35.01
CA THR A 777 4.65 -5.01 -34.53
C THR A 777 3.86 -3.71 -34.49
N GLU A 778 4.43 -2.66 -33.90
CA GLU A 778 3.78 -1.35 -33.82
C GLU A 778 3.56 -0.70 -35.18
N LEU A 779 4.55 -0.80 -36.09
CA LEU A 779 4.39 -0.29 -37.44
C LEU A 779 3.28 -1.00 -38.19
N ARG A 780 2.85 -2.22 -37.83
CA ARG A 780 1.72 -2.92 -38.48
C ARG A 780 0.35 -2.50 -37.95
N VAL A 781 0.28 -1.70 -36.88
CA VAL A 781 -0.98 -1.22 -36.30
C VAL A 781 -1.55 -0.09 -37.15
N GLU A 782 -2.65 -0.33 -37.84
CA GLU A 782 -3.31 0.67 -38.69
C GLU A 782 -4.33 1.54 -37.91
N PRO A 783 -4.52 2.82 -38.29
CA PRO A 783 -3.97 3.51 -39.47
C PRO A 783 -2.64 4.26 -39.24
N MET A 784 -2.18 4.37 -37.97
CA MET A 784 -0.98 5.15 -37.64
C MET A 784 0.31 4.53 -38.20
N GLY A 785 0.37 3.20 -38.25
CA GLY A 785 1.49 2.46 -38.85
C GLY A 785 1.79 2.89 -40.28
N THR A 786 0.76 3.11 -41.10
CA THR A 786 0.92 3.69 -42.45
C THR A 786 1.67 5.02 -42.43
N GLN A 787 1.23 5.96 -41.59
CA GLN A 787 1.83 7.29 -41.52
C GLN A 787 3.29 7.23 -41.06
N HIS A 788 3.60 6.42 -40.05
CA HIS A 788 4.96 6.25 -39.55
C HIS A 788 5.89 5.61 -40.59
N ARG A 789 5.43 4.58 -41.31
CA ARG A 789 6.21 3.97 -42.40
C ARG A 789 6.56 4.99 -43.49
N GLU A 790 5.64 5.88 -43.86
CA GLU A 790 5.94 6.94 -44.85
C GLU A 790 7.00 7.92 -44.34
N VAL A 791 6.86 8.39 -43.10
CA VAL A 791 7.78 9.37 -42.48
C VAL A 791 9.18 8.79 -42.30
N PHE A 792 9.28 7.56 -41.80
CA PHE A 792 10.56 6.88 -41.60
C PHE A 792 11.23 6.55 -42.94
N LEU A 793 10.46 6.16 -43.96
CA LEU A 793 11.01 5.92 -45.30
C LEU A 793 11.52 7.22 -45.94
N GLN A 794 10.81 8.32 -45.74
CA GLN A 794 11.28 9.64 -46.19
C GLN A 794 12.60 10.01 -45.52
N THR A 795 12.79 9.68 -44.23
CA THR A 795 14.05 9.91 -43.53
C THR A 795 15.21 9.11 -44.18
N CYS A 796 14.99 7.85 -44.55
CA CYS A 796 15.99 7.06 -45.30
C CYS A 796 16.30 7.70 -46.66
N ILE A 797 15.27 8.15 -47.38
CA ILE A 797 15.40 8.82 -48.68
C ILE A 797 16.26 10.09 -48.55
N ASP A 798 15.98 10.94 -47.56
CA ASP A 798 16.69 12.20 -47.37
C ASP A 798 18.19 11.97 -47.10
N VAL A 799 18.54 10.98 -46.26
CA VAL A 799 19.94 10.63 -45.97
C VAL A 799 20.66 10.09 -47.22
N LEU A 800 19.99 9.24 -48.01
CA LEU A 800 20.52 8.72 -49.27
C LEU A 800 20.71 9.83 -50.31
N GLN A 801 19.80 10.81 -50.36
CA GLN A 801 19.92 11.97 -51.24
C GLN A 801 21.11 12.86 -50.87
N GLN A 802 21.28 13.18 -49.58
CA GLN A 802 22.43 13.97 -49.10
C GLN A 802 23.74 13.28 -49.47
N SER A 803 23.82 11.96 -49.23
CA SER A 803 24.96 11.13 -49.58
C SER A 803 25.28 11.11 -51.08
N SER A 804 24.27 11.24 -51.95
CA SER A 804 24.45 11.25 -53.40
C SER A 804 24.90 12.61 -53.96
N ALA A 805 24.66 13.69 -53.22
CA ALA A 805 24.99 15.06 -53.62
C ALA A 805 26.40 15.47 -53.20
N GLU A 806 26.94 14.88 -52.14
CA GLU A 806 28.30 15.11 -51.67
C GLU A 806 29.27 14.20 -52.43
N ASP A 807 29.99 14.75 -53.41
CA ASP A 807 31.06 14.08 -54.18
C ASP A 807 32.32 13.74 -53.34
N ASP A 808 32.25 13.88 -52.02
CA ASP A 808 33.41 13.83 -51.13
C ASP A 808 33.74 12.40 -50.67
N HIS A 809 35.05 12.10 -50.58
CA HIS A 809 35.61 10.77 -50.30
C HIS A 809 35.47 10.31 -48.82
N HIS A 810 34.61 10.96 -48.03
CA HIS A 810 34.45 10.70 -46.59
C HIS A 810 33.03 10.23 -46.19
N ASN A 811 32.30 9.66 -47.13
CA ASN A 811 30.98 9.09 -46.89
C ASN A 811 31.06 7.83 -45.99
N ASP A 812 30.27 7.80 -44.92
CA ASP A 812 30.15 6.66 -44.00
C ASP A 812 29.41 5.49 -44.67
N ASP A 813 30.17 4.58 -45.29
CA ASP A 813 29.66 3.39 -46.00
C ASP A 813 28.78 2.49 -45.10
N VAL A 814 29.02 2.49 -43.79
CA VAL A 814 28.24 1.71 -42.81
C VAL A 814 26.87 2.34 -42.63
N MET A 815 26.80 3.66 -42.45
CA MET A 815 25.54 4.39 -42.35
C MET A 815 24.69 4.26 -43.62
N GLN A 816 25.32 4.34 -44.80
CA GLN A 816 24.60 4.19 -46.07
C GLN A 816 24.01 2.79 -46.24
N LEU A 817 24.78 1.73 -45.94
CA LEU A 817 24.26 0.36 -45.98
C LEU A 817 23.09 0.19 -45.00
N ARG A 818 23.20 0.76 -43.79
CA ARG A 818 22.14 0.74 -42.78
C ARG A 818 20.86 1.40 -43.29
N MET A 819 20.94 2.58 -43.90
CA MET A 819 19.75 3.24 -44.47
C MET A 819 19.10 2.42 -45.58
N VAL A 820 19.90 1.77 -46.43
CA VAL A 820 19.39 0.85 -47.46
C VAL A 820 18.67 -0.34 -46.84
N GLN A 821 19.22 -0.95 -45.80
CA GLN A 821 18.59 -2.07 -45.05
C GLN A 821 17.31 -1.62 -44.32
N LEU A 822 17.29 -0.43 -43.72
CA LEU A 822 16.12 0.12 -43.05
C LEU A 822 15.01 0.48 -44.05
N ALA A 823 15.34 0.98 -45.24
CA ALA A 823 14.36 1.20 -46.30
C ALA A 823 13.71 -0.12 -46.76
N GLU A 824 14.50 -1.18 -46.95
CA GLU A 824 13.96 -2.53 -47.24
C GLU A 824 13.04 -3.01 -46.12
N PHE A 825 13.49 -2.87 -44.87
CA PHE A 825 12.75 -3.25 -43.68
C PHE A 825 11.36 -2.58 -43.62
N LEU A 826 11.28 -1.26 -43.84
CA LEU A 826 10.02 -0.53 -43.83
C LEU A 826 9.07 -1.00 -44.94
N VAL A 827 9.60 -1.25 -46.14
CA VAL A 827 8.80 -1.76 -47.26
C VAL A 827 8.28 -3.18 -46.97
N ARG A 828 9.07 -4.03 -46.31
CA ARG A 828 8.62 -5.36 -45.84
C ARG A 828 7.57 -5.31 -44.74
N CYS A 829 7.50 -4.22 -43.98
CA CYS A 829 6.47 -4.03 -42.95
C CYS A 829 5.12 -3.57 -43.52
N CYS A 830 5.04 -3.23 -44.81
CA CYS A 830 3.82 -2.77 -45.46
C CYS A 830 2.97 -3.94 -45.99
N PRO A 831 1.63 -3.83 -45.97
CA PRO A 831 0.78 -4.58 -46.88
C PRO A 831 1.23 -4.36 -48.35
N MET A 832 1.13 -5.39 -49.19
CA MET A 832 1.71 -5.35 -50.55
C MET A 832 1.20 -4.19 -51.42
N ASP A 833 -0.07 -3.81 -51.30
CA ASP A 833 -0.63 -2.72 -52.09
C ASP A 833 -0.06 -1.36 -51.69
N GLN A 834 0.20 -1.16 -50.40
CA GLN A 834 0.86 0.05 -49.92
C GLN A 834 2.36 0.05 -50.25
N ALA A 835 3.03 -1.10 -50.15
CA ALA A 835 4.42 -1.24 -50.57
C ALA A 835 4.60 -0.78 -52.03
N ARG A 836 3.70 -1.21 -52.93
CA ARG A 836 3.67 -0.76 -54.34
C ARG A 836 3.49 0.76 -54.47
N GLN A 837 2.59 1.34 -53.69
CA GLN A 837 2.35 2.79 -53.71
C GLN A 837 3.58 3.57 -53.22
N LEU A 838 4.19 3.15 -52.11
CA LEU A 838 5.39 3.80 -51.54
C LEU A 838 6.58 3.72 -52.49
N VAL A 839 6.84 2.55 -53.07
CA VAL A 839 7.93 2.35 -54.04
C VAL A 839 7.70 3.14 -55.34
N GLY A 840 6.44 3.27 -55.78
CA GLY A 840 6.06 4.05 -56.96
C GLY A 840 5.99 5.57 -56.74
N LYS A 841 5.99 6.04 -55.49
CA LYS A 841 5.90 7.47 -55.13
C LYS A 841 7.07 8.25 -55.75
N GLY A 842 6.82 9.49 -56.17
CA GLY A 842 7.84 10.36 -56.76
C GLY A 842 8.47 9.83 -58.06
N ASN A 843 7.72 9.06 -58.87
CA ASN A 843 8.21 8.45 -60.11
C ASN A 843 9.37 7.46 -59.89
N GLY A 844 9.27 6.61 -58.86
CA GLY A 844 10.29 5.59 -58.59
C GLY A 844 11.54 6.15 -57.92
N MET A 845 11.39 7.24 -57.18
CA MET A 845 12.50 7.97 -56.56
C MET A 845 13.36 7.06 -55.68
N LEU A 846 12.73 6.22 -54.85
CA LEU A 846 13.42 5.24 -54.03
C LEU A 846 14.24 4.24 -54.88
N CYS A 847 13.65 3.69 -55.95
CA CYS A 847 14.34 2.77 -56.86
C CYS A 847 15.57 3.41 -57.53
N LYS A 848 15.47 4.71 -57.85
CA LYS A 848 16.57 5.49 -58.42
C LYS A 848 17.69 5.70 -57.39
N LEU A 849 17.37 6.15 -56.19
CA LEU A 849 18.35 6.43 -55.14
C LEU A 849 19.09 5.18 -54.68
N LEU A 850 18.38 4.06 -54.50
CA LEU A 850 19.02 2.78 -54.14
C LEU A 850 20.00 2.30 -55.24
N PHE A 851 19.66 2.53 -56.51
CA PHE A 851 20.53 2.19 -57.62
C PHE A 851 21.77 3.10 -57.66
N GLU A 852 21.57 4.40 -57.47
CA GLU A 852 22.65 5.40 -57.41
C GLU A 852 23.58 5.15 -56.23
N GLU A 853 23.06 4.80 -55.06
CA GLU A 853 23.85 4.43 -53.87
C GLU A 853 24.69 3.17 -54.15
N CYS A 854 24.10 2.12 -54.74
CA CYS A 854 24.85 0.90 -55.08
C CYS A 854 25.98 1.18 -56.08
N CYS A 855 25.74 2.06 -57.06
CA CYS A 855 26.78 2.52 -57.98
C CYS A 855 27.85 3.34 -57.25
N GLY A 856 27.45 4.23 -56.34
CA GLY A 856 28.34 5.03 -55.51
C GLY A 856 29.26 4.17 -54.64
N PHE A 857 28.70 3.15 -53.99
CA PHE A 857 29.45 2.16 -53.22
C PHE A 857 30.50 1.44 -54.06
N LEU A 858 30.13 0.93 -55.24
CA LEU A 858 31.07 0.27 -56.15
C LEU A 858 32.21 1.20 -56.60
N LYS A 859 31.91 2.47 -56.90
CA LYS A 859 32.92 3.48 -57.23
C LYS A 859 33.90 3.71 -56.07
N ARG A 860 33.40 3.92 -54.85
CA ARG A 860 34.24 4.11 -53.65
C ARG A 860 35.10 2.89 -53.35
N ARG A 861 34.52 1.69 -53.44
CA ARG A 861 35.21 0.40 -53.30
C ARG A 861 36.32 0.22 -54.34
N ASN A 862 36.07 0.57 -55.60
CA ASN A 862 37.08 0.51 -56.66
C ASN A 862 38.21 1.53 -56.45
N ALA A 863 37.88 2.75 -56.01
CA ALA A 863 38.87 3.75 -55.65
C ALA A 863 39.77 3.28 -54.50
N ALA A 864 39.19 2.67 -53.45
CA ALA A 864 39.93 2.12 -52.31
C ALA A 864 40.88 0.97 -52.73
N ARG A 865 40.50 0.16 -53.73
CA ARG A 865 41.39 -0.88 -54.29
C ARG A 865 42.59 -0.31 -55.04
N LEU A 866 42.41 0.84 -55.71
CA LEU A 866 43.48 1.50 -56.44
C LEU A 866 44.52 2.15 -55.52
N THR A 867 44.12 2.56 -54.32
CA THR A 867 44.99 3.18 -53.30
C THR A 867 45.66 2.15 -52.39
N SER A 868 45.02 1.03 -52.09
CA SER A 868 45.58 -0.06 -51.26
C SER A 868 46.37 -1.08 -52.07
N LYS A 869 47.63 -0.78 -52.41
CA LYS A 869 48.50 -1.72 -53.14
C LYS A 869 49.25 -2.76 -52.28
N ASN A 870 49.09 -2.78 -50.95
CA ASN A 870 50.00 -3.54 -50.06
C ASN A 870 49.36 -4.38 -48.93
N THR A 871 48.05 -4.68 -48.93
CA THR A 871 47.48 -5.61 -47.93
C THR A 871 46.66 -6.75 -48.55
N PRO A 872 46.91 -8.02 -48.16
CA PRO A 872 46.18 -9.17 -48.66
C PRO A 872 44.76 -9.22 -48.09
N HIS A 873 43.89 -9.85 -48.88
CA HIS A 873 42.43 -9.83 -48.81
C HIS A 873 41.84 -10.15 -47.43
N SER A 874 41.00 -9.23 -46.93
CA SER A 874 40.00 -9.54 -45.92
C SER A 874 38.72 -10.01 -46.62
N ASN A 875 38.33 -11.26 -46.37
CA ASN A 875 37.13 -11.92 -46.91
C ASN A 875 35.79 -11.25 -46.52
N ASN A 876 35.78 -10.21 -45.67
CA ASN A 876 34.56 -9.57 -45.17
C ASN A 876 33.92 -8.55 -46.13
N ASN A 877 34.54 -8.26 -47.29
CA ASN A 877 34.04 -7.21 -48.19
C ASN A 877 32.94 -7.66 -49.18
N LYS A 878 32.55 -8.94 -49.27
CA LYS A 878 31.49 -9.38 -50.21
C LYS A 878 30.07 -9.04 -49.74
N GLN A 879 29.84 -9.12 -48.44
CA GLN A 879 28.52 -8.97 -47.83
C GLN A 879 27.83 -7.63 -48.14
N PRO A 880 28.50 -6.46 -48.06
CA PRO A 880 27.84 -5.17 -48.32
C PRO A 880 27.29 -5.00 -49.74
N LEU A 881 27.97 -5.58 -50.75
CA LEU A 881 27.51 -5.53 -52.14
C LEU A 881 26.34 -6.48 -52.37
N GLN A 882 26.46 -7.72 -51.87
CA GLN A 882 25.40 -8.73 -51.98
C GLN A 882 24.10 -8.23 -51.36
N THR A 883 24.17 -7.63 -50.16
CA THR A 883 23.00 -7.07 -49.47
C THR A 883 22.32 -5.97 -50.29
N ARG A 884 23.09 -5.03 -50.85
CA ARG A 884 22.55 -3.96 -51.71
C ARG A 884 21.87 -4.51 -52.97
N LEU A 885 22.50 -5.48 -53.64
CA LEU A 885 21.94 -6.13 -54.83
C LEU A 885 20.64 -6.90 -54.50
N ASN A 886 20.59 -7.62 -53.38
CA ASN A 886 19.39 -8.30 -52.92
C ASN A 886 18.25 -7.32 -52.62
N ILE A 887 18.56 -6.19 -51.97
CA ILE A 887 17.57 -5.14 -51.67
C ILE A 887 17.05 -4.49 -52.94
N LEU A 888 17.95 -4.17 -53.88
CA LEU A 888 17.58 -3.70 -55.21
C LEU A 888 16.62 -4.68 -55.89
N GLN A 889 16.96 -5.97 -55.91
CA GLN A 889 16.10 -6.98 -56.50
C GLN A 889 14.69 -6.97 -55.87
N TYR A 890 14.61 -6.96 -54.55
CA TYR A 890 13.34 -6.94 -53.82
C TYR A 890 12.50 -5.71 -54.16
N ILE A 891 13.08 -4.51 -54.10
CA ILE A 891 12.37 -3.24 -54.36
C ILE A 891 11.90 -3.15 -55.81
N TYR A 892 12.73 -3.54 -56.79
CA TYR A 892 12.34 -3.55 -58.20
C TYR A 892 11.28 -4.61 -58.52
N THR A 893 11.18 -5.69 -57.73
CA THR A 893 10.12 -6.70 -57.87
C THR A 893 8.77 -6.17 -57.41
N ILE A 894 8.75 -5.29 -56.40
CA ILE A 894 7.53 -4.63 -55.90
C ILE A 894 7.11 -3.48 -56.83
N SER A 895 8.08 -2.78 -57.40
CA SER A 895 7.84 -1.64 -58.27
C SER A 895 6.96 -2.01 -59.46
N SER A 896 5.89 -1.25 -59.69
CA SER A 896 4.98 -1.47 -60.82
C SER A 896 5.71 -1.40 -62.18
N THR A 897 5.06 -1.88 -63.24
CA THR A 897 5.64 -2.11 -64.59
C THR A 897 6.42 -0.93 -65.20
N ASN A 898 6.26 0.29 -64.68
CA ASN A 898 6.84 1.51 -65.23
C ASN A 898 8.29 1.78 -64.76
N HIS A 899 8.81 1.10 -63.74
CA HIS A 899 10.15 1.39 -63.17
C HIS A 899 11.03 0.14 -63.10
N LYS A 900 11.11 -0.59 -64.22
CA LYS A 900 12.02 -1.73 -64.35
C LYS A 900 13.47 -1.28 -64.47
N LEU A 901 14.38 -2.14 -64.04
CA LEU A 901 15.82 -1.95 -64.25
C LEU A 901 16.10 -2.01 -65.77
N SER A 902 16.59 -0.91 -66.36
CA SER A 902 16.87 -0.83 -67.80
C SER A 902 18.19 -1.53 -68.15
N SER A 903 18.35 -1.92 -69.43
CA SER A 903 19.63 -2.45 -69.95
C SER A 903 20.77 -1.48 -69.69
N GLU A 904 20.55 -0.18 -69.91
CA GLU A 904 21.54 0.88 -69.65
C GLU A 904 22.01 0.89 -68.18
N ARG A 905 21.11 0.69 -67.23
CA ARG A 905 21.46 0.62 -65.79
C ARG A 905 22.26 -0.64 -65.45
N LEU A 906 21.94 -1.76 -66.09
CA LEU A 906 22.72 -2.99 -65.94
C LEU A 906 24.12 -2.86 -66.52
N GLU A 907 24.27 -2.20 -67.68
CA GLU A 907 25.57 -1.91 -68.29
C GLU A 907 26.44 -1.04 -67.37
N VAL A 908 25.85 -0.06 -66.69
CA VAL A 908 26.56 0.76 -65.69
C VAL A 908 27.07 -0.09 -64.53
N LEU A 909 26.24 -0.95 -63.94
CA LEU A 909 26.68 -1.86 -62.86
C LEU A 909 27.76 -2.83 -63.37
N TRP A 910 27.61 -3.36 -64.57
CA TRP A 910 28.57 -4.26 -65.20
C TRP A 910 29.95 -3.62 -65.35
N GLY A 911 30.01 -2.41 -65.92
CA GLY A 911 31.25 -1.66 -66.08
C GLY A 911 31.92 -1.33 -64.75
N LEU A 912 31.14 -1.12 -63.68
CA LEU A 912 31.69 -0.92 -62.34
C LEU A 912 32.24 -2.21 -61.71
N CYS A 913 31.76 -3.38 -62.12
CA CYS A 913 32.22 -4.68 -61.61
C CYS A 913 33.33 -5.33 -62.46
N GLU A 914 33.57 -4.89 -63.70
CA GLU A 914 34.48 -5.52 -64.67
C GLU A 914 35.92 -5.68 -64.12
N GLY A 915 36.36 -4.77 -63.25
CA GLY A 915 37.67 -4.83 -62.59
C GLY A 915 37.81 -5.85 -61.45
N CYS A 916 36.74 -6.55 -61.06
CA CYS A 916 36.75 -7.52 -59.96
C CYS A 916 35.85 -8.72 -60.23
N ALA A 917 36.48 -9.89 -60.44
CA ALA A 917 35.77 -11.15 -60.71
C ALA A 917 34.73 -11.51 -59.63
N GLU A 918 35.00 -11.20 -58.36
CA GLU A 918 34.07 -11.49 -57.26
C GLU A 918 32.82 -10.61 -57.32
N ASP A 919 32.96 -9.32 -57.61
CA ASP A 919 31.82 -8.41 -57.70
C ASP A 919 30.98 -8.73 -58.96
N LEU A 920 31.65 -9.17 -60.04
CA LEU A 920 31.02 -9.65 -61.26
C LEU A 920 30.20 -10.93 -61.03
N GLU A 921 30.71 -11.86 -60.22
CA GLU A 921 29.98 -13.07 -59.82
C GLU A 921 28.67 -12.73 -59.08
N LEU A 922 28.73 -11.83 -58.10
CA LEU A 922 27.53 -11.39 -57.35
C LEU A 922 26.53 -10.67 -58.28
N LEU A 923 27.02 -9.86 -59.22
CA LEU A 923 26.17 -9.20 -60.22
C LEU A 923 25.52 -10.21 -61.18
N MET A 924 26.24 -11.25 -61.60
CA MET A 924 25.70 -12.34 -62.43
C MET A 924 24.59 -13.10 -61.70
N VAL A 925 24.78 -13.41 -60.41
CA VAL A 925 23.74 -14.02 -59.57
C VAL A 925 22.51 -13.10 -59.47
N PHE A 926 22.72 -11.81 -59.25
CA PHE A 926 21.65 -10.81 -59.22
C PHE A 926 20.87 -10.76 -60.55
N ILE A 927 21.56 -10.72 -61.70
CA ILE A 927 20.93 -10.69 -63.03
C ILE A 927 20.14 -11.99 -63.27
N ALA A 928 20.71 -13.14 -62.92
CA ALA A 928 20.05 -14.43 -63.03
C ALA A 928 18.75 -14.46 -62.20
N ASN A 929 18.82 -14.02 -60.94
CA ASN A 929 17.66 -13.98 -60.05
C ASN A 929 16.57 -13.00 -60.53
N CYS A 930 16.96 -11.83 -61.06
CA CYS A 930 16.02 -10.90 -61.67
C CYS A 930 15.33 -11.47 -62.92
N SER A 931 16.01 -12.36 -63.65
CA SER A 931 15.50 -12.98 -64.88
C SER A 931 14.50 -14.12 -64.62
N VAL A 932 14.65 -14.84 -63.49
CA VAL A 932 13.76 -15.97 -63.11
C VAL A 932 12.40 -15.47 -62.63
N SER A 933 12.36 -14.37 -61.87
CA SER A 933 11.13 -13.81 -61.27
C SER A 933 10.06 -13.41 -62.30
N VAL A 934 10.44 -13.21 -63.56
CA VAL A 934 9.52 -12.87 -64.67
C VAL A 934 8.71 -14.07 -65.17
N ARG A 935 9.13 -15.31 -64.88
CA ARG A 935 8.49 -16.53 -65.44
C ARG A 935 7.36 -17.13 -64.58
N GLU A 936 7.25 -16.79 -63.30
CA GLU A 936 6.25 -17.39 -62.40
C GLU A 936 4.96 -16.56 -62.23
N GLY A 937 4.86 -15.39 -62.87
CA GLY A 937 3.68 -14.51 -62.80
C GLY A 937 2.39 -15.02 -63.46
N THR A 938 2.35 -16.27 -63.92
CA THR A 938 1.16 -16.90 -64.52
C THR A 938 0.98 -18.34 -64.03
N SER A 939 0.65 -18.55 -62.74
CA SER A 939 -0.34 -19.57 -62.30
C SER A 939 -0.39 -19.78 -60.79
N SER A 940 -1.62 -19.98 -60.31
CA SER A 940 -2.04 -20.58 -59.03
C SER A 940 -2.04 -19.71 -57.76
N SER A 941 -3.27 -19.40 -57.33
CA SER A 941 -3.67 -19.05 -55.96
C SER A 941 -3.73 -20.32 -55.11
N VAL A 942 -2.94 -20.40 -54.03
CA VAL A 942 -3.21 -21.29 -52.90
C VAL A 942 -2.92 -20.51 -51.61
N GLY A 943 -3.88 -20.52 -50.70
CA GLY A 943 -3.89 -19.74 -49.47
C GLY A 943 -2.81 -20.15 -48.49
N CYS A 944 -2.22 -19.17 -47.82
CA CYS A 944 -1.26 -19.38 -46.74
C CYS A 944 -1.99 -19.35 -45.40
N GLY A 945 -2.09 -20.51 -44.76
CA GLY A 945 -2.43 -20.67 -43.36
C GLY A 945 -1.23 -20.37 -42.47
N VAL A 946 -1.55 -19.92 -41.27
CA VAL A 946 -0.69 -19.60 -40.13
C VAL A 946 0.10 -20.83 -39.69
N ASP A 947 1.40 -20.68 -39.41
CA ASP A 947 2.07 -21.28 -38.23
C ASP A 947 3.50 -20.73 -38.06
N GLY A 948 3.91 -20.62 -36.79
CA GLY A 948 5.11 -19.94 -36.31
C GLY A 948 6.43 -20.65 -36.61
N ILE A 949 7.52 -19.88 -36.54
CA ILE A 949 8.88 -20.38 -36.67
C ILE A 949 9.66 -19.96 -35.42
N ASP A 950 9.85 -20.94 -34.53
CA ASP A 950 10.99 -21.02 -33.63
C ASP A 950 12.26 -21.28 -34.44
N ALA A 951 13.31 -20.50 -34.18
CA ALA A 951 14.62 -20.67 -34.76
C ALA A 951 15.49 -21.57 -33.85
N ALA A 952 15.84 -22.76 -34.32
CA ALA A 952 16.95 -23.54 -33.78
C ALA A 952 17.99 -23.81 -34.88
N GLN A 953 19.23 -23.41 -34.62
CA GLN A 953 20.41 -23.66 -35.44
C GLN A 953 20.76 -25.16 -35.50
N ALA A 954 21.11 -25.66 -36.69
CA ALA A 954 21.98 -26.83 -36.87
C ALA A 954 22.62 -26.83 -38.29
N PRO A 955 23.78 -27.48 -38.49
CA PRO A 955 24.83 -26.95 -39.37
C PRO A 955 24.85 -27.53 -40.80
N ILE A 956 25.46 -26.74 -41.67
CA ILE A 956 25.81 -27.06 -43.06
C ILE A 956 26.78 -28.24 -43.09
N THR A 957 26.40 -29.32 -43.77
CA THR A 957 27.33 -30.37 -44.24
C THR A 957 27.52 -30.22 -45.75
N THR A 958 28.78 -30.08 -46.13
CA THR A 958 29.27 -30.02 -47.51
C THR A 958 29.24 -31.41 -48.15
N THR A 959 28.57 -31.54 -49.29
CA THR A 959 28.89 -32.60 -50.27
C THR A 959 28.95 -32.02 -51.67
N THR A 960 30.17 -31.95 -52.17
CA THR A 960 30.55 -31.75 -53.57
C THR A 960 29.98 -32.84 -54.47
N THR A 961 29.23 -32.47 -55.50
CA THR A 961 29.23 -33.19 -56.79
C THR A 961 29.04 -32.20 -57.94
N THR A 962 30.12 -32.02 -58.67
CA THR A 962 30.22 -31.58 -60.06
C THR A 962 29.15 -32.21 -60.95
N THR A 963 28.42 -31.37 -61.70
CA THR A 963 28.27 -31.50 -63.16
C THR A 963 27.61 -30.23 -63.72
N THR A 964 28.34 -29.55 -64.58
CA THR A 964 27.89 -28.59 -65.62
C THR A 964 26.82 -29.21 -66.54
N PRO A 965 25.99 -28.44 -67.28
CA PRO A 965 26.33 -27.21 -68.01
C PRO A 965 25.61 -25.92 -67.59
#